data_AF-A0A5C6QQ48-F1
#
_entry.id   AF-A0A5C6QQ48-F1
#
_cell.length_a   1.000
_cell.length_b   1.000
_cell.length_c   1.000
_cell.angle_alpha   90.00
_cell.angle_beta   90.00
_cell.angle_gamma   90.00
#
_symmetry.space_group_name_H-M   'P 1'
#
loop_
_entity.id
_entity.type
_entity.pdbx_description
1 polymer ?
#
loop_
_entity_poly.entity_id
_entity_poly.type
_entity_poly.pdbx_seq_one_letter_code
_entity_poly.pdbx_strand_id
1 'polypeptide(L)'
;MKYFLFAVLAISTLLSSANAINQPPLLIAKPKIVGGELATQSAWPWMSALVFTYSDVDSSLNVAGTQYQSEPFSYSPSGQASATMVDCGIGEGLCNLAENKICLIARGEIDFSVKVDNCQAAGGIGAIIYNNIAGVISGTLGEGFIGNIPVIAISQDDGAILLNELDSIATINLSVKQDLAQSASCGASFIGEKWVLTAAHCVEGANIEFLKVNIGEYDLSNGASKAKAIKRIYIHPEYEEGSAFNNDIALIELVESSDQTAVKLLDYNTSKQLAIANSPATVIGWGNVNAYGPNDEPPINSQPNQLRQVELYLLSNEECKDQLAQAYSDLNDTTYSSNQVGITNNMICAAFSGGVQKGSCQGDSGGPLLVNTNEGWQQIGIVSFGVGCANEAFPDVYARIGSFTTWINNITQGIAIESSYDFALTPQNKAQTTQLTVTNNTNLIANLSFTLLTDNINSNGFSLNTSNCIQLAAKQSCQIQVDFDAKILGKHKVRIVINSNDVNIPTSQSYISAEAVASNSDINTQLSNGSSELLWFSGGDQPWLLDNTEPAIMSGAIGDNQQSAVLLTFSGAGTLSFDWSVSSEENTDSPDEPFGVLYLIIDDKQINLISGEVAYTKVTIDDLAVGEHQVTWLYKKDGGTSEGTDKASLKNVIFTPTITTLPAPPPSPSATLPPSTTDSKSSGGSVYLILFLLILLTARPQLI
;
A
#
# COMPACT_ATOMS: atom_id res chain seq x y z
N MET A 1 44.01 23.21 -13.75
CA MET A 1 45.10 24.03 -13.15
C MET A 1 45.05 25.45 -13.70
N LYS A 2 44.89 26.47 -12.85
CA LYS A 2 45.08 27.90 -13.17
C LYS A 2 45.61 28.62 -11.91
N TYR A 3 46.52 29.57 -12.15
CA TYR A 3 47.00 30.72 -11.35
C TYR A 3 46.71 30.85 -9.83
N PHE A 4 47.79 31.12 -9.08
CA PHE A 4 48.03 32.32 -8.23
C PHE A 4 46.97 33.47 -8.25
N LEU A 5 46.84 34.38 -7.27
CA LEU A 5 47.80 34.93 -6.28
C LEU A 5 47.08 35.53 -5.02
N PHE A 6 47.87 36.07 -4.06
CA PHE A 6 47.52 36.81 -2.82
C PHE A 6 46.61 38.07 -3.05
N ALA A 7 46.13 38.88 -2.08
CA ALA A 7 46.56 39.28 -0.72
C ALA A 7 45.37 40.00 0.04
N VAL A 8 45.18 40.15 1.37
CA VAL A 8 45.96 40.59 2.59
C VAL A 8 45.42 41.91 3.23
N LEU A 9 45.18 41.86 4.55
CA LEU A 9 45.09 42.95 5.57
C LEU A 9 43.83 43.83 5.83
N ALA A 10 43.48 43.91 7.13
CA ALA A 10 43.31 45.12 7.98
C ALA A 10 41.93 45.76 8.34
N ILE A 11 41.47 45.45 9.56
CA ILE A 11 41.10 46.36 10.68
C ILE A 11 39.91 47.35 10.53
N SER A 12 38.84 47.03 11.27
CA SER A 12 38.12 47.92 12.21
C SER A 12 37.44 47.03 13.30
N THR A 13 37.86 47.05 14.58
CA THR A 13 37.47 47.95 15.70
C THR A 13 35.97 48.02 15.99
N LEU A 14 35.46 47.88 17.23
CA LEU A 14 36.04 47.62 18.57
C LEU A 14 34.88 47.21 19.53
N LEU A 15 35.18 46.45 20.61
CA LEU A 15 34.49 46.39 21.93
C LEU A 15 32.94 46.24 21.99
N SER A 16 32.29 45.45 22.85
CA SER A 16 32.54 44.28 23.72
C SER A 16 31.58 44.38 24.93
N SER A 17 31.09 43.23 25.41
CA SER A 17 30.46 42.99 26.73
C SER A 17 29.03 43.50 27.01
N ALA A 18 28.32 42.69 27.82
CA ALA A 18 27.06 42.94 28.53
C ALA A 18 25.85 43.49 27.75
N ASN A 19 24.95 42.57 27.37
CA ASN A 19 23.79 42.32 28.24
C ASN A 19 23.23 40.91 28.04
N ALA A 20 22.92 40.23 29.15
CA ALA A 20 21.94 39.16 29.15
C ALA A 20 20.53 39.77 29.22
N ILE A 21 19.51 38.98 28.91
CA ILE A 21 18.08 39.34 29.01
C ILE A 21 17.68 40.47 28.04
N ASN A 22 17.41 40.07 26.79
CA ASN A 22 16.15 40.41 26.11
C ASN A 22 15.99 39.55 24.85
N GLN A 23 15.94 38.22 25.03
CA GLN A 23 14.89 37.52 24.29
C GLN A 23 13.55 38.11 24.77
N PRO A 24 12.54 38.34 23.92
CA PRO A 24 11.17 38.25 24.43
C PRO A 24 11.07 36.89 25.15
N PRO A 25 10.29 36.77 26.25
CA PRO A 25 10.21 35.49 26.94
C PRO A 25 9.90 34.41 25.91
N LEU A 26 10.50 33.22 26.09
CA LEU A 26 10.06 32.00 25.43
C LEU A 26 8.54 31.97 25.65
N LEU A 27 7.78 32.36 24.62
CA LEU A 27 6.34 32.42 24.68
C LEU A 27 5.95 30.97 24.66
N ILE A 28 5.83 30.40 25.87
CA ILE A 28 5.31 29.06 26.13
C ILE A 28 4.19 28.86 25.12
N ALA A 29 4.41 27.98 24.15
CA ALA A 29 3.50 27.77 23.04
C ALA A 29 2.19 27.29 23.68
N LYS A 30 1.28 28.24 23.91
CA LYS A 30 0.04 27.96 24.62
C LYS A 30 -0.76 27.08 23.67
N PRO A 31 -1.17 25.86 24.07
CA PRO A 31 -1.93 25.00 23.19
C PRO A 31 -3.16 25.76 22.70
N LYS A 32 -3.24 25.93 21.36
CA LYS A 32 -4.38 26.54 20.67
C LYS A 32 -5.42 25.45 20.36
N ILE A 33 -6.68 25.87 20.33
CA ILE A 33 -7.88 25.02 20.24
C ILE A 33 -9.04 25.88 19.68
N VAL A 34 -10.05 25.34 19.00
CA VAL A 34 -10.43 23.93 18.76
C VAL A 34 -10.71 23.72 17.27
N GLY A 35 -10.42 22.54 16.72
CA GLY A 35 -11.03 22.04 15.47
C GLY A 35 -12.56 21.92 15.59
N GLY A 36 -13.07 20.70 15.75
CA GLY A 36 -14.51 20.44 15.82
C GLY A 36 -15.14 20.41 17.22
N GLU A 37 -16.38 20.92 17.31
CA GLU A 37 -17.26 20.66 18.46
C GLU A 37 -17.76 19.20 18.44
N LEU A 38 -18.33 18.71 19.55
CA LEU A 38 -18.93 17.38 19.59
C LEU A 38 -20.17 17.34 18.67
N ALA A 39 -20.17 16.47 17.67
CA ALA A 39 -21.30 16.34 16.76
C ALA A 39 -22.55 15.83 17.48
N THR A 40 -23.74 16.17 16.98
CA THR A 40 -24.97 15.57 17.50
C THR A 40 -25.13 14.16 16.91
N GLN A 41 -25.20 13.14 17.78
CA GLN A 41 -25.21 11.71 17.40
C GLN A 41 -26.22 11.33 16.30
N SER A 42 -27.37 11.99 16.23
CA SER A 42 -28.41 11.71 15.22
C SER A 42 -28.41 12.65 14.00
N ALA A 43 -27.44 13.57 13.88
CA ALA A 43 -27.40 14.55 12.79
C ALA A 43 -26.82 14.00 11.48
N TRP A 44 -25.92 13.01 11.58
CA TRP A 44 -25.07 12.57 10.46
C TRP A 44 -25.19 11.07 10.14
N PRO A 45 -26.40 10.52 9.87
CA PRO A 45 -26.63 9.08 9.68
C PRO A 45 -25.94 8.45 8.45
N TRP A 46 -25.41 9.27 7.53
CA TRP A 46 -24.57 8.85 6.40
C TRP A 46 -23.08 8.82 6.72
N MET A 47 -22.65 9.43 7.83
CA MET A 47 -21.23 9.50 8.17
C MET A 47 -20.69 8.09 8.36
N SER A 48 -19.59 7.80 7.68
CA SER A 48 -19.01 6.47 7.65
C SER A 48 -17.52 6.55 7.98
N ALA A 49 -17.00 5.51 8.61
CA ALA A 49 -15.58 5.36 8.90
C ALA A 49 -15.03 4.20 8.07
N LEU A 50 -13.88 4.41 7.41
CA LEU A 50 -13.05 3.32 6.89
C LEU A 50 -12.25 2.79 8.08
N VAL A 51 -12.43 1.50 8.41
CA VAL A 51 -11.99 0.93 9.68
C VAL A 51 -11.32 -0.43 9.52
N PHE A 52 -10.35 -0.67 10.39
CA PHE A 52 -9.82 -2.00 10.68
C PHE A 52 -10.39 -2.50 12.00
N THR A 53 -10.67 -3.80 12.11
CA THR A 53 -11.29 -4.40 13.31
C THR A 53 -10.38 -5.47 13.91
N TYR A 54 -10.13 -5.40 15.20
CA TYR A 54 -9.19 -6.27 15.94
C TYR A 54 -9.72 -6.53 17.36
N SER A 55 -9.10 -7.43 18.12
CA SER A 55 -9.38 -7.60 19.55
C SER A 55 -8.49 -6.67 20.37
N ASP A 56 -9.09 -5.87 21.25
CA ASP A 56 -8.37 -4.97 22.17
C ASP A 56 -7.97 -5.74 23.44
N VAL A 57 -6.72 -5.60 23.86
CA VAL A 57 -6.07 -6.45 24.87
C VAL A 57 -5.29 -5.58 25.85
N ASP A 58 -5.65 -5.64 27.14
CA ASP A 58 -4.82 -5.06 28.20
C ASP A 58 -3.55 -5.90 28.38
N SER A 59 -2.41 -5.22 28.38
CA SER A 59 -1.09 -5.81 28.59
C SER A 59 -0.49 -5.36 29.93
N SER A 60 0.31 -6.21 30.56
CA SER A 60 1.18 -5.79 31.67
C SER A 60 2.42 -6.69 31.80
N LEU A 61 3.56 -6.07 32.10
CA LEU A 61 4.81 -6.76 32.42
C LEU A 61 5.28 -6.45 33.85
N ASN A 62 5.40 -7.50 34.67
CA ASN A 62 6.14 -7.43 35.93
C ASN A 62 7.44 -8.24 35.83
N VAL A 63 8.58 -7.66 36.22
CA VAL A 63 9.84 -8.39 36.40
C VAL A 63 10.41 -8.07 37.78
N ALA A 64 10.70 -9.11 38.57
CA ALA A 64 11.21 -9.00 39.95
C ALA A 64 10.38 -8.13 40.93
N GLY A 65 9.13 -7.80 40.60
CA GLY A 65 8.28 -6.86 41.34
C GLY A 65 8.15 -5.47 40.70
N THR A 66 9.09 -5.08 39.83
CA THR A 66 9.02 -3.84 39.03
C THR A 66 7.98 -3.98 37.92
N GLN A 67 7.13 -2.97 37.75
CA GLN A 67 6.19 -2.86 36.63
C GLN A 67 6.85 -2.06 35.50
N TYR A 68 6.76 -2.57 34.28
CA TYR A 68 7.25 -1.94 33.06
C TYR A 68 6.06 -1.48 32.21
N GLN A 69 6.26 -0.47 31.35
CA GLN A 69 5.26 -0.18 30.32
C GLN A 69 5.38 -1.23 29.22
N SER A 70 4.23 -1.73 28.76
CA SER A 70 4.18 -2.75 27.71
C SER A 70 2.93 -2.58 26.85
N GLU A 71 3.06 -2.88 25.57
CA GLU A 71 1.95 -2.88 24.62
C GLU A 71 1.69 -4.30 24.09
N PRO A 72 0.45 -4.67 23.73
CA PRO A 72 0.16 -5.95 23.10
C PRO A 72 0.64 -5.94 21.63
N PHE A 73 1.04 -7.10 21.11
CA PHE A 73 1.08 -7.29 19.64
C PHE A 73 -0.33 -7.60 19.12
N SER A 74 -0.69 -7.04 17.96
CA SER A 74 -1.91 -7.45 17.25
C SER A 74 -1.83 -8.93 16.88
N TYR A 75 -2.93 -9.66 17.09
CA TYR A 75 -3.03 -11.13 17.00
C TYR A 75 -2.18 -11.91 18.03
N SER A 76 -1.71 -11.27 19.10
CA SER A 76 -1.08 -11.97 20.21
C SER A 76 -2.09 -12.81 21.02
N PRO A 77 -1.79 -14.09 21.33
CA PRO A 77 -2.62 -14.93 22.18
C PRO A 77 -2.82 -14.35 23.59
N SER A 78 -4.08 -14.12 23.98
CA SER A 78 -4.42 -13.75 25.35
C SER A 78 -4.09 -14.88 26.33
N GLY A 79 -3.42 -14.55 27.43
CA GLY A 79 -2.99 -15.52 28.43
C GLY A 79 -2.02 -14.92 29.44
N GLN A 80 -1.56 -15.75 30.38
CA GLN A 80 -0.55 -15.38 31.36
C GLN A 80 0.65 -16.33 31.26
N ALA A 81 1.85 -15.77 31.20
CA ALA A 81 3.12 -16.51 31.27
C ALA A 81 3.95 -15.98 32.45
N SER A 82 4.57 -16.87 33.22
CA SER A 82 5.43 -16.49 34.36
C SER A 82 6.60 -17.46 34.49
N ALA A 83 7.81 -16.97 34.22
CA ALA A 83 9.05 -17.75 34.24
C ALA A 83 10.28 -16.84 34.30
N THR A 84 11.45 -17.43 34.49
CA THR A 84 12.73 -16.73 34.24
C THR A 84 12.87 -16.39 32.76
N MET A 85 13.57 -15.30 32.46
CA MET A 85 13.82 -14.86 31.08
C MET A 85 15.03 -15.56 30.46
N VAL A 86 15.19 -15.39 29.15
CA VAL A 86 16.45 -15.66 28.43
C VAL A 86 16.58 -14.74 27.22
N ASP A 87 17.79 -14.26 26.96
CA ASP A 87 18.13 -13.52 25.75
C ASP A 87 18.12 -14.45 24.53
N CYS A 88 17.31 -14.09 23.52
CA CYS A 88 17.17 -14.79 22.25
C CYS A 88 17.70 -13.97 21.05
N GLY A 89 18.43 -12.88 21.31
CA GLY A 89 18.95 -11.97 20.29
C GLY A 89 17.82 -11.41 19.41
N ILE A 90 18.03 -11.38 18.10
CA ILE A 90 17.02 -10.91 17.13
C ILE A 90 15.97 -11.95 16.74
N GLY A 91 16.00 -13.17 17.30
CA GLY A 91 15.01 -14.23 16.99
C GLY A 91 15.13 -14.86 15.60
N GLU A 92 16.30 -14.76 14.95
CA GLU A 92 16.59 -15.31 13.61
C GLU A 92 16.50 -16.84 13.50
N GLY A 93 16.47 -17.56 14.62
CA GLY A 93 16.36 -19.02 14.68
C GLY A 93 15.97 -19.50 16.08
N LEU A 94 15.85 -20.82 16.24
CA LEU A 94 15.42 -21.46 17.49
C LEU A 94 16.24 -20.99 18.71
N CYS A 95 15.56 -20.38 19.68
CA CYS A 95 16.18 -19.94 20.92
C CYS A 95 16.42 -21.13 21.86
N ASN A 96 17.49 -21.89 21.63
CA ASN A 96 17.80 -23.20 22.26
C ASN A 96 17.86 -23.23 23.82
N LEU A 97 17.69 -22.09 24.49
CA LEU A 97 17.64 -21.95 25.94
C LEU A 97 16.25 -21.54 26.47
N ALA A 98 15.24 -21.47 25.61
CA ALA A 98 13.89 -21.00 25.91
C ALA A 98 12.98 -22.02 26.63
N GLU A 99 13.39 -23.28 26.80
CA GLU A 99 12.54 -24.33 27.35
C GLU A 99 11.95 -23.96 28.73
N ASN A 100 10.63 -23.78 28.82
CA ASN A 100 9.89 -23.30 29.99
C ASN A 100 10.29 -21.88 30.48
N LYS A 101 10.78 -21.02 29.58
CA LYS A 101 11.19 -19.63 29.84
C LYS A 101 10.39 -18.60 29.06
N ILE A 102 10.55 -17.33 29.43
CA ILE A 102 10.13 -16.18 28.62
C ILE A 102 11.30 -15.73 27.74
N CYS A 103 11.07 -15.60 26.44
CA CYS A 103 12.06 -15.11 25.49
C CYS A 103 12.12 -13.57 25.52
N LEU A 104 13.30 -12.99 25.78
CA LEU A 104 13.57 -11.58 25.55
C LEU A 104 14.22 -11.45 24.16
N ILE A 105 13.59 -10.69 23.26
CA ILE A 105 13.94 -10.64 21.83
C ILE A 105 14.07 -9.19 21.37
N ALA A 106 15.13 -8.87 20.62
CA ALA A 106 15.32 -7.55 20.03
C ALA A 106 14.52 -7.35 18.74
N ARG A 107 14.10 -6.11 18.47
CA ARG A 107 13.77 -5.65 17.11
C ARG A 107 14.98 -5.84 16.17
N GLY A 108 14.67 -6.11 14.91
CA GLY A 108 15.58 -6.33 13.79
C GLY A 108 14.82 -7.10 12.70
N GLU A 109 15.41 -7.19 11.51
CA GLU A 109 14.85 -7.54 10.17
C GLU A 109 14.13 -8.90 9.98
N ILE A 110 13.57 -9.47 11.04
CA ILE A 110 12.82 -10.73 11.08
C ILE A 110 11.37 -10.41 11.46
N ASP A 111 10.40 -11.04 10.81
CA ASP A 111 8.98 -10.88 11.17
C ASP A 111 8.71 -11.23 12.64
N PHE A 112 7.84 -10.47 13.30
CA PHE A 112 7.51 -10.70 14.71
C PHE A 112 6.88 -12.08 14.96
N SER A 113 6.07 -12.57 14.02
CA SER A 113 5.55 -13.94 14.02
C SER A 113 6.68 -14.97 14.03
N VAL A 114 7.66 -14.85 13.12
CA VAL A 114 8.82 -15.75 13.01
C VAL A 114 9.69 -15.73 14.28
N LYS A 115 9.92 -14.55 14.89
CA LYS A 115 10.62 -14.43 16.19
C LYS A 115 9.91 -15.24 17.28
N VAL A 116 8.58 -15.15 17.33
CA VAL A 116 7.75 -15.81 18.36
C VAL A 116 7.62 -17.31 18.08
N ASP A 117 7.46 -17.73 16.83
CA ASP A 117 7.46 -19.15 16.46
C ASP A 117 8.81 -19.80 16.77
N ASN A 118 9.93 -19.12 16.53
CA ASN A 118 11.27 -19.58 16.92
C ASN A 118 11.46 -19.72 18.44
N CYS A 119 10.85 -18.83 19.23
CA CYS A 119 10.81 -18.92 20.69
C CYS A 119 9.96 -20.13 21.15
N GLN A 120 8.73 -20.23 20.63
CA GLN A 120 7.75 -21.26 20.98
C GLN A 120 8.20 -22.67 20.57
N ALA A 121 8.77 -22.83 19.38
CA ALA A 121 9.30 -24.10 18.88
C ALA A 121 10.52 -24.59 19.70
N ALA A 122 11.23 -23.68 20.37
CA ALA A 122 12.27 -24.01 21.34
C ALA A 122 11.75 -24.20 22.79
N GLY A 123 10.42 -24.25 22.98
CA GLY A 123 9.77 -24.49 24.27
C GLY A 123 9.57 -23.24 25.14
N GLY A 124 9.74 -22.04 24.58
CA GLY A 124 9.36 -20.79 25.24
C GLY A 124 7.86 -20.71 25.50
N ILE A 125 7.48 -20.08 26.63
CA ILE A 125 6.09 -19.99 27.11
C ILE A 125 5.52 -18.56 27.06
N GLY A 126 6.29 -17.59 26.56
CA GLY A 126 5.93 -16.18 26.43
C GLY A 126 7.08 -15.40 25.80
N ALA A 127 6.80 -14.26 25.18
CA ALA A 127 7.82 -13.43 24.52
C ALA A 127 7.68 -11.94 24.87
N ILE A 128 8.83 -11.30 25.08
CA ILE A 128 8.98 -9.86 25.30
C ILE A 128 9.85 -9.35 24.17
N ILE A 129 9.29 -8.53 23.28
CA ILE A 129 10.01 -7.94 22.15
C ILE A 129 10.33 -6.48 22.50
N TYR A 130 11.61 -6.13 22.58
CA TYR A 130 12.04 -4.77 22.91
C TYR A 130 12.53 -4.03 21.66
N ASN A 131 12.25 -2.73 21.60
CA ASN A 131 12.70 -1.88 20.49
C ASN A 131 14.24 -1.80 20.45
N ASN A 132 14.84 -1.74 19.25
CA ASN A 132 16.29 -1.59 19.09
C ASN A 132 16.71 -0.13 18.82
N ILE A 133 15.73 0.76 18.64
CA ILE A 133 15.83 2.23 18.57
C ILE A 133 14.98 2.87 19.68
N ALA A 134 15.17 4.15 19.96
CA ALA A 134 14.51 4.82 21.08
C ALA A 134 12.97 4.78 20.98
N GLY A 135 12.29 4.76 22.14
CA GLY A 135 10.83 4.67 22.24
C GLY A 135 10.27 3.25 22.31
N VAL A 136 8.94 3.15 22.43
CA VAL A 136 8.18 1.89 22.45
C VAL A 136 7.98 1.39 21.02
N ILE A 137 7.85 0.08 20.84
CA ILE A 137 7.54 -0.56 19.56
C ILE A 137 6.06 -1.01 19.53
N SER A 138 5.39 -0.82 18.40
CA SER A 138 4.10 -1.45 18.08
C SER A 138 4.31 -2.53 17.01
N GLY A 139 3.36 -3.47 16.87
CA GLY A 139 3.48 -4.49 15.83
C GLY A 139 2.34 -5.49 15.78
N THR A 140 2.41 -6.37 14.79
CA THR A 140 1.42 -7.42 14.51
C THR A 140 2.11 -8.77 14.29
N LEU A 141 1.46 -9.85 14.71
CA LEU A 141 1.84 -11.21 14.33
C LEU A 141 1.10 -11.68 13.06
N GLY A 142 0.06 -10.94 12.64
CA GLY A 142 -0.80 -11.24 11.48
C GLY A 142 -1.91 -12.26 11.78
N GLU A 143 -3.01 -12.20 11.01
CA GLU A 143 -4.17 -13.09 11.16
C GLU A 143 -3.84 -14.59 10.98
N GLY A 144 -2.75 -14.90 10.26
CA GLY A 144 -2.25 -16.25 10.05
C GLY A 144 -1.42 -16.82 11.22
N PHE A 145 -1.20 -16.07 12.30
CA PHE A 145 -0.40 -16.53 13.43
C PHE A 145 -1.11 -17.64 14.22
N ILE A 146 -0.45 -18.78 14.38
CA ILE A 146 -0.99 -19.99 15.02
C ILE A 146 -0.34 -20.32 16.37
N GLY A 147 0.50 -19.43 16.90
CA GLY A 147 1.09 -19.60 18.22
C GLY A 147 0.09 -19.45 19.36
N ASN A 148 0.50 -19.86 20.56
CA ASN A 148 -0.33 -19.91 21.76
C ASN A 148 0.33 -19.26 23.00
N ILE A 149 1.50 -18.63 22.83
CA ILE A 149 2.21 -17.92 23.89
C ILE A 149 1.91 -16.41 23.84
N PRO A 150 1.77 -15.72 24.99
CA PRO A 150 1.54 -14.27 25.02
C PRO A 150 2.79 -13.49 24.61
N VAL A 151 2.60 -12.42 23.82
CA VAL A 151 3.67 -11.60 23.24
C VAL A 151 3.39 -10.12 23.50
N ILE A 152 4.35 -9.45 24.15
CA ILE A 152 4.28 -8.02 24.44
C ILE A 152 5.48 -7.26 23.87
N ALA A 153 5.26 -5.99 23.58
CA ALA A 153 6.27 -5.00 23.23
C ALA A 153 6.71 -4.19 24.46
N ILE A 154 7.98 -3.76 24.50
CA ILE A 154 8.51 -2.79 25.47
C ILE A 154 9.51 -1.81 24.81
N SER A 155 9.91 -0.75 25.52
CA SER A 155 10.89 0.22 25.01
C SER A 155 12.32 -0.34 24.92
N GLN A 156 13.18 0.36 24.18
CA GLN A 156 14.62 0.05 24.13
C GLN A 156 15.30 0.15 25.51
N ASP A 157 14.98 1.19 26.30
CA ASP A 157 15.56 1.38 27.63
C ASP A 157 15.12 0.26 28.59
N ASP A 158 13.84 -0.13 28.56
CA ASP A 158 13.32 -1.24 29.34
C ASP A 158 13.99 -2.56 28.93
N GLY A 159 14.12 -2.82 27.62
CA GLY A 159 14.83 -4.00 27.11
C GLY A 159 16.29 -4.07 27.53
N ALA A 160 17.00 -2.93 27.50
CA ALA A 160 18.38 -2.83 27.98
C ALA A 160 18.51 -3.08 29.50
N ILE A 161 17.50 -2.73 30.29
CA ILE A 161 17.40 -3.10 31.70
C ILE A 161 17.18 -4.62 31.83
N LEU A 162 16.20 -5.20 31.12
CA LEU A 162 15.85 -6.63 31.25
C LEU A 162 16.95 -7.59 30.80
N LEU A 163 17.84 -7.20 29.87
CA LEU A 163 19.05 -7.96 29.53
C LEU A 163 19.99 -8.17 30.73
N ASN A 164 19.91 -7.31 31.76
CA ASN A 164 20.67 -7.44 33.00
C ASN A 164 19.89 -8.19 34.11
N GLU A 165 18.63 -8.57 33.85
CA GLU A 165 17.73 -9.25 34.79
C GLU A 165 17.26 -10.63 34.30
N LEU A 166 18.01 -11.31 33.43
CA LEU A 166 17.56 -12.58 32.81
C LEU A 166 17.18 -13.71 33.81
N ASP A 167 17.84 -13.76 34.97
CA ASP A 167 17.51 -14.72 36.04
C ASP A 167 16.30 -14.30 36.90
N SER A 168 15.77 -13.08 36.73
CA SER A 168 14.53 -12.64 37.36
C SER A 168 13.32 -13.35 36.76
N ILE A 169 12.29 -13.62 37.58
CA ILE A 169 10.99 -14.04 37.08
C ILE A 169 10.31 -12.83 36.44
N ALA A 170 10.05 -12.93 35.13
CA ALA A 170 9.11 -12.09 34.41
C ALA A 170 7.72 -12.71 34.46
N THR A 171 6.69 -11.86 34.46
CA THR A 171 5.28 -12.24 34.34
C THR A 171 4.61 -11.35 33.31
N ILE A 172 4.24 -11.95 32.18
CA ILE A 172 3.43 -11.34 31.12
C ILE A 172 1.97 -11.68 31.44
N ASN A 173 1.08 -10.69 31.36
CA ASN A 173 -0.36 -10.91 31.30
C ASN A 173 -0.94 -10.17 30.10
N LEU A 174 -1.63 -10.90 29.23
CA LEU A 174 -2.46 -10.38 28.15
C LEU A 174 -3.91 -10.79 28.40
N SER A 175 -4.77 -9.83 28.72
CA SER A 175 -6.20 -10.06 28.97
C SER A 175 -7.03 -9.27 27.96
N VAL A 176 -7.90 -9.96 27.21
CA VAL A 176 -8.80 -9.30 26.26
C VAL A 176 -9.69 -8.31 27.01
N LYS A 177 -9.59 -7.03 26.62
CA LYS A 177 -10.34 -5.91 27.16
C LYS A 177 -11.66 -5.72 26.42
N GLN A 178 -11.64 -5.95 25.10
CA GLN A 178 -12.82 -5.99 24.25
C GLN A 178 -12.57 -6.92 23.06
N ASP A 179 -13.36 -8.00 22.93
CA ASP A 179 -13.18 -9.03 21.89
C ASP A 179 -13.16 -8.47 20.45
N LEU A 180 -13.82 -7.33 20.23
CA LEU A 180 -13.90 -6.66 18.93
C LEU A 180 -13.95 -5.13 19.10
N ALA A 181 -12.83 -4.48 18.80
CA ALA A 181 -12.62 -3.04 18.71
C ALA A 181 -12.32 -2.63 17.24
N GLN A 182 -12.20 -1.34 16.99
CA GLN A 182 -11.83 -0.80 15.68
C GLN A 182 -10.92 0.44 15.80
N SER A 183 -10.11 0.67 14.76
CA SER A 183 -9.44 1.93 14.48
C SER A 183 -9.93 2.46 13.14
N ALA A 184 -9.97 3.79 12.96
CA ALA A 184 -10.34 4.43 11.70
C ALA A 184 -9.10 5.02 11.02
N SER A 185 -8.98 4.84 9.70
CA SER A 185 -7.94 5.49 8.88
C SER A 185 -8.48 6.76 8.20
N CYS A 186 -9.68 6.69 7.65
CA CYS A 186 -10.33 7.76 6.91
C CYS A 186 -11.82 7.87 7.22
N GLY A 187 -12.37 9.05 7.00
CA GLY A 187 -13.79 9.28 6.83
C GLY A 187 -14.32 8.79 5.47
N ALA A 188 -15.63 8.61 5.42
CA ALA A 188 -16.37 8.29 4.21
C ALA A 188 -17.85 8.70 4.35
N SER A 189 -18.62 8.55 3.27
CA SER A 189 -20.00 9.02 3.18
C SER A 189 -20.90 8.01 2.46
N PHE A 190 -21.99 7.57 3.10
CA PHE A 190 -22.92 6.63 2.49
C PHE A 190 -23.89 7.34 1.53
N ILE A 191 -23.87 6.94 0.26
CA ILE A 191 -24.66 7.57 -0.82
C ILE A 191 -25.85 6.72 -1.28
N GLY A 192 -26.09 5.56 -0.65
CA GLY A 192 -27.30 4.75 -0.82
C GLY A 192 -27.06 3.33 -1.34
N GLU A 193 -28.07 2.47 -1.18
CA GLU A 193 -28.03 1.02 -1.44
C GLU A 193 -26.84 0.32 -0.78
N LYS A 194 -25.73 0.22 -1.50
CA LYS A 194 -24.49 -0.51 -1.19
C LYS A 194 -23.25 0.35 -1.44
N TRP A 195 -23.42 1.66 -1.63
CA TRP A 195 -22.39 2.56 -2.16
C TRP A 195 -21.93 3.55 -1.10
N VAL A 196 -20.62 3.63 -0.94
CA VAL A 196 -19.92 4.57 -0.05
C VAL A 196 -18.92 5.38 -0.87
N LEU A 197 -18.83 6.66 -0.58
CA LEU A 197 -18.01 7.66 -1.27
C LEU A 197 -16.92 8.17 -0.33
N THR A 198 -15.68 8.20 -0.80
CA THR A 198 -14.48 8.59 -0.04
C THR A 198 -13.40 9.14 -1.00
N ALA A 199 -12.23 9.50 -0.49
CA ALA A 199 -11.07 9.92 -1.29
C ALA A 199 -10.39 8.71 -1.95
N ALA A 200 -9.63 8.93 -3.03
CA ALA A 200 -8.84 7.88 -3.68
C ALA A 200 -7.63 7.48 -2.82
N HIS A 201 -6.91 8.46 -2.26
CA HIS A 201 -5.73 8.19 -1.43
C HIS A 201 -6.02 7.31 -0.20
N CYS A 202 -7.24 7.38 0.35
CA CYS A 202 -7.71 6.55 1.46
C CYS A 202 -7.88 5.05 1.13
N VAL A 203 -7.84 4.66 -0.15
CA VAL A 203 -8.19 3.30 -0.61
C VAL A 203 -7.29 2.76 -1.73
N GLU A 204 -6.29 3.53 -2.15
CA GLU A 204 -5.27 3.07 -3.09
C GLU A 204 -4.40 1.98 -2.45
N GLY A 205 -4.14 0.90 -3.18
CA GLY A 205 -3.43 -0.29 -2.66
C GLY A 205 -4.15 -1.06 -1.54
N ALA A 206 -5.30 -0.61 -1.04
CA ALA A 206 -5.91 -1.14 0.17
C ALA A 206 -6.47 -2.57 0.01
N ASN A 207 -6.07 -3.48 0.92
CA ASN A 207 -6.66 -4.83 0.96
C ASN A 207 -8.07 -4.80 1.57
N ILE A 208 -9.07 -5.11 0.74
CA ILE A 208 -10.50 -5.18 1.09
C ILE A 208 -10.89 -6.33 2.02
N GLU A 209 -9.99 -7.29 2.28
CA GLU A 209 -10.19 -8.34 3.29
C GLU A 209 -10.10 -7.77 4.71
N PHE A 210 -9.17 -6.82 4.93
CA PHE A 210 -8.94 -6.18 6.22
C PHE A 210 -9.74 -4.87 6.36
N LEU A 211 -9.80 -4.06 5.29
CA LEU A 211 -10.49 -2.77 5.30
C LEU A 211 -12.01 -2.93 5.24
N LYS A 212 -12.72 -2.34 6.20
CA LYS A 212 -14.18 -2.42 6.34
C LYS A 212 -14.78 -1.01 6.41
N VAL A 213 -16.10 -0.90 6.23
CA VAL A 213 -16.82 0.36 6.39
C VAL A 213 -17.87 0.25 7.50
N ASN A 214 -17.83 1.14 8.47
CA ASN A 214 -18.90 1.31 9.46
C ASN A 214 -19.75 2.54 9.10
N ILE A 215 -21.08 2.43 9.12
CA ILE A 215 -22.02 3.36 8.44
C ILE A 215 -23.07 3.92 9.40
N GLY A 216 -23.21 5.24 9.42
CA GLY A 216 -23.94 5.96 10.46
C GLY A 216 -23.20 5.89 11.79
N GLU A 217 -21.87 5.90 11.72
CA GLU A 217 -20.99 5.74 12.86
C GLU A 217 -20.84 7.06 13.62
N TYR A 218 -20.64 6.96 14.94
CA TYR A 218 -20.52 8.13 15.82
C TYR A 218 -19.40 8.01 16.85
N ASP A 219 -19.23 6.83 17.46
CA ASP A 219 -18.31 6.61 18.57
C ASP A 219 -17.51 5.32 18.33
N LEU A 220 -16.26 5.51 17.88
CA LEU A 220 -15.40 4.44 17.37
C LEU A 220 -15.17 3.32 18.39
N SER A 221 -15.34 3.59 19.69
CA SER A 221 -15.21 2.61 20.76
C SER A 221 -16.21 1.45 20.70
N ASN A 222 -17.39 1.66 20.08
CA ASN A 222 -18.49 0.68 20.02
C ASN A 222 -18.99 0.42 18.58
N GLY A 223 -18.22 0.85 17.58
CA GLY A 223 -18.54 0.64 16.17
C GLY A 223 -18.38 -0.79 15.68
N ALA A 224 -17.33 -1.46 16.12
CA ALA A 224 -16.67 -2.54 15.38
C ALA A 224 -17.56 -3.71 14.94
N SER A 225 -18.58 -4.06 15.73
CA SER A 225 -19.56 -5.12 15.41
C SER A 225 -20.51 -4.78 14.25
N LYS A 226 -20.51 -3.53 13.77
CA LYS A 226 -21.33 -3.02 12.65
C LYS A 226 -20.53 -2.89 11.34
N ALA A 227 -19.21 -3.08 11.38
CA ALA A 227 -18.33 -2.87 10.23
C ALA A 227 -18.63 -3.86 9.09
N LYS A 228 -19.03 -3.34 7.93
CA LYS A 228 -19.39 -4.11 6.73
C LYS A 228 -18.18 -4.37 5.84
N ALA A 229 -18.13 -5.58 5.27
CA ALA A 229 -17.10 -5.96 4.32
C ALA A 229 -17.23 -5.20 2.99
N ILE A 230 -16.07 -4.81 2.44
CA ILE A 230 -15.96 -4.24 1.09
C ILE A 230 -16.00 -5.38 0.06
N LYS A 231 -16.69 -5.14 -1.05
CA LYS A 231 -16.78 -6.05 -2.20
C LYS A 231 -15.87 -5.62 -3.33
N ARG A 232 -15.80 -4.32 -3.61
CA ARG A 232 -14.94 -3.68 -4.63
C ARG A 232 -14.65 -2.23 -4.28
N ILE A 233 -13.57 -1.71 -4.84
CA ILE A 233 -13.24 -0.29 -4.83
C ILE A 233 -13.05 0.17 -6.28
N TYR A 234 -13.62 1.34 -6.60
CA TYR A 234 -13.51 2.02 -7.89
C TYR A 234 -12.86 3.38 -7.66
N ILE A 235 -11.58 3.50 -7.98
CA ILE A 235 -10.83 4.77 -7.95
C ILE A 235 -11.11 5.53 -9.25
N HIS A 236 -11.09 6.88 -9.22
CA HIS A 236 -11.25 7.66 -10.44
C HIS A 236 -10.13 7.33 -11.45
N PRO A 237 -10.45 6.99 -12.72
CA PRO A 237 -9.45 6.50 -13.67
C PRO A 237 -8.39 7.55 -14.06
N GLU A 238 -8.65 8.82 -13.73
CA GLU A 238 -7.76 9.96 -13.96
C GLU A 238 -7.29 10.58 -12.63
N TYR A 239 -7.31 9.82 -11.52
CA TYR A 239 -6.65 10.22 -10.28
C TYR A 239 -5.14 10.44 -10.50
N GLU A 240 -4.61 11.49 -9.88
CA GLU A 240 -3.19 11.89 -9.95
C GLU A 240 -2.55 11.68 -8.57
N GLU A 241 -1.78 10.58 -8.42
CA GLU A 241 -0.94 10.28 -7.26
C GLU A 241 -0.04 11.47 -6.87
N GLY A 242 0.25 11.60 -5.56
CA GLY A 242 1.20 12.58 -5.05
C GLY A 242 0.65 14.00 -4.92
N SER A 243 1.54 14.99 -4.91
CA SER A 243 1.25 16.39 -4.52
C SER A 243 0.24 17.16 -5.39
N ALA A 244 -0.30 16.54 -6.44
CA ALA A 244 -1.40 17.08 -7.24
C ALA A 244 -2.79 16.76 -6.64
N PHE A 245 -3.00 15.56 -6.09
CA PHE A 245 -4.28 15.01 -5.60
C PHE A 245 -5.49 15.33 -6.50
N ASN A 246 -5.29 15.43 -7.81
CA ASN A 246 -6.36 15.80 -8.73
C ASN A 246 -7.23 14.58 -9.00
N ASN A 247 -8.54 14.76 -8.98
CA ASN A 247 -9.52 13.67 -9.05
C ASN A 247 -9.42 12.64 -7.92
N ASP A 248 -9.04 13.09 -6.71
CA ASP A 248 -9.02 12.30 -5.48
C ASP A 248 -10.43 11.91 -5.02
N ILE A 249 -10.99 10.86 -5.63
CA ILE A 249 -12.34 10.35 -5.36
C ILE A 249 -12.43 8.85 -5.66
N ALA A 250 -13.05 8.10 -4.76
CA ALA A 250 -13.30 6.68 -4.90
C ALA A 250 -14.70 6.26 -4.43
N LEU A 251 -15.21 5.20 -5.04
CA LEU A 251 -16.46 4.53 -4.68
C LEU A 251 -16.20 3.12 -4.18
N ILE A 252 -16.71 2.82 -2.99
CA ILE A 252 -16.73 1.49 -2.40
C ILE A 252 -18.07 0.82 -2.71
N GLU A 253 -18.02 -0.37 -3.30
CA GLU A 253 -19.15 -1.31 -3.32
C GLU A 253 -19.07 -2.19 -2.06
N LEU A 254 -20.13 -2.21 -1.25
CA LEU A 254 -20.26 -3.10 -0.10
C LEU A 254 -20.73 -4.50 -0.53
N VAL A 255 -20.38 -5.53 0.26
CA VAL A 255 -20.93 -6.89 0.08
C VAL A 255 -22.42 -6.93 0.35
N GLU A 256 -22.87 -6.18 1.34
CA GLU A 256 -24.27 -6.04 1.74
C GLU A 256 -24.73 -4.58 1.66
N SER A 257 -25.99 -4.36 1.30
CA SER A 257 -26.62 -3.04 1.41
C SER A 257 -26.76 -2.57 2.86
N SER A 258 -27.12 -1.28 3.01
CA SER A 258 -27.43 -0.64 4.29
C SER A 258 -28.74 0.16 4.18
N ASP A 259 -29.59 0.05 5.20
CA ASP A 259 -30.86 0.80 5.32
C ASP A 259 -30.67 2.19 5.96
N GLN A 260 -29.42 2.63 6.16
CA GLN A 260 -29.09 3.96 6.68
C GLN A 260 -29.53 5.07 5.73
N THR A 261 -29.73 6.28 6.27
CA THR A 261 -30.07 7.45 5.45
C THR A 261 -28.88 7.87 4.60
N ALA A 262 -29.01 7.81 3.28
CA ALA A 262 -28.01 8.29 2.33
C ALA A 262 -27.89 9.83 2.33
N VAL A 263 -26.68 10.33 2.10
CA VAL A 263 -26.44 11.76 1.82
C VAL A 263 -26.82 12.10 0.38
N LYS A 264 -27.37 13.30 0.16
CA LYS A 264 -27.55 13.87 -1.19
C LYS A 264 -26.23 14.45 -1.70
N LEU A 265 -25.88 14.19 -2.95
CA LEU A 265 -24.77 14.86 -3.62
C LEU A 265 -25.20 16.22 -4.21
N LEU A 266 -24.30 17.21 -4.24
CA LEU A 266 -24.54 18.53 -4.84
C LEU A 266 -23.99 18.61 -6.28
N ASP A 267 -24.68 19.32 -7.17
CA ASP A 267 -24.23 19.51 -8.55
C ASP A 267 -23.13 20.58 -8.70
N TYR A 268 -22.42 20.55 -9.83
CA TYR A 268 -21.33 21.47 -10.12
C TYR A 268 -21.73 22.95 -10.10
N ASN A 269 -22.87 23.32 -10.70
CA ASN A 269 -23.27 24.72 -10.82
C ASN A 269 -23.66 25.31 -9.46
N THR A 270 -24.43 24.58 -8.66
CA THR A 270 -24.76 25.00 -7.29
C THR A 270 -23.50 25.04 -6.42
N SER A 271 -22.59 24.06 -6.54
CA SER A 271 -21.30 24.08 -5.81
C SER A 271 -20.43 25.30 -6.13
N LYS A 272 -20.49 25.80 -7.39
CA LYS A 272 -19.78 27.00 -7.82
C LYS A 272 -20.46 28.28 -7.32
N GLN A 273 -21.80 28.33 -7.32
CA GLN A 273 -22.55 29.47 -6.79
C GLN A 273 -22.37 29.64 -5.29
N LEU A 274 -22.42 28.55 -4.51
CA LEU A 274 -22.22 28.61 -3.05
C LEU A 274 -20.79 29.04 -2.68
N ALA A 275 -19.79 28.60 -3.44
CA ALA A 275 -18.40 29.04 -3.30
C ALA A 275 -18.22 30.55 -3.55
N ILE A 276 -18.75 31.06 -4.68
CA ILE A 276 -18.71 32.51 -5.01
C ILE A 276 -19.49 33.36 -3.99
N ALA A 277 -20.50 32.78 -3.34
CA ALA A 277 -21.26 33.44 -2.27
C ALA A 277 -20.61 33.35 -0.89
N ASN A 278 -19.41 32.77 -0.76
CA ASN A 278 -18.71 32.49 0.50
C ASN A 278 -19.62 31.79 1.53
N SER A 279 -20.37 30.79 1.07
CA SER A 279 -21.41 30.14 1.89
C SER A 279 -20.79 29.31 3.02
N PRO A 280 -21.47 29.21 4.18
CA PRO A 280 -21.04 28.30 5.24
C PRO A 280 -21.19 26.84 4.80
N ALA A 281 -20.23 26.02 5.21
CA ALA A 281 -20.19 24.57 5.03
C ALA A 281 -19.76 23.91 6.36
N THR A 282 -19.99 22.62 6.49
CA THR A 282 -19.62 21.83 7.69
C THR A 282 -18.84 20.61 7.26
N VAL A 283 -17.62 20.44 7.78
CA VAL A 283 -16.88 19.17 7.70
C VAL A 283 -17.05 18.39 9.00
N ILE A 284 -17.12 17.07 8.90
CA ILE A 284 -17.34 16.16 10.02
C ILE A 284 -16.40 14.95 9.94
N GLY A 285 -15.92 14.48 11.09
CA GLY A 285 -14.96 13.38 11.16
C GLY A 285 -14.37 13.12 12.54
N TRP A 286 -13.33 12.30 12.56
CA TRP A 286 -12.61 11.86 13.76
C TRP A 286 -11.11 12.22 13.69
N GLY A 287 -10.76 13.22 12.89
CA GLY A 287 -9.40 13.71 12.77
C GLY A 287 -8.83 14.31 14.07
N ASN A 288 -7.51 14.50 14.06
CA ASN A 288 -6.77 15.17 15.12
C ASN A 288 -7.43 16.50 15.56
N VAL A 289 -7.58 16.73 16.87
CA VAL A 289 -8.19 17.97 17.41
C VAL A 289 -7.17 19.07 17.71
N ASN A 290 -5.88 18.75 17.63
CA ASN A 290 -4.76 19.66 17.81
C ASN A 290 -4.26 20.16 16.44
N ALA A 291 -4.34 21.47 16.20
CA ALA A 291 -3.86 22.10 14.97
C ALA A 291 -2.33 22.31 14.99
N TYR A 292 -1.69 22.26 13.81
CA TYR A 292 -0.26 22.51 13.62
C TYR A 292 0.02 23.08 12.22
N GLY A 293 1.13 23.80 12.04
CA GLY A 293 1.57 24.35 10.76
C GLY A 293 2.66 23.51 10.08
N PRO A 294 3.04 23.86 8.84
CA PRO A 294 4.06 23.14 8.06
C PRO A 294 5.48 23.16 8.65
N ASN A 295 5.73 24.01 9.65
CA ASN A 295 7.02 24.11 10.36
C ASN A 295 6.88 23.77 11.86
N ASP A 296 5.75 23.18 12.28
CA ASP A 296 5.51 22.73 13.65
C ASP A 296 5.61 21.20 13.70
N GLU A 297 6.36 20.67 14.67
CA GLU A 297 6.40 19.24 14.99
C GLU A 297 4.97 18.66 15.15
N PRO A 298 4.60 17.56 14.47
CA PRO A 298 3.26 17.00 14.57
C PRO A 298 2.90 16.61 16.02
N PRO A 299 1.72 17.04 16.53
CA PRO A 299 1.30 16.70 17.87
C PRO A 299 0.95 15.21 17.98
N ILE A 300 1.22 14.62 19.15
CA ILE A 300 0.78 13.26 19.50
C ILE A 300 -0.68 13.05 19.10
N ASN A 301 -0.98 11.91 18.47
CA ASN A 301 -2.31 11.56 17.96
C ASN A 301 -3.40 11.86 19.02
N SER A 302 -4.38 12.65 18.57
CA SER A 302 -5.44 13.28 19.33
C SER A 302 -6.82 13.01 18.72
N GLN A 303 -6.92 12.04 17.79
CA GLN A 303 -8.14 11.58 17.17
C GLN A 303 -9.18 11.17 18.24
N PRO A 304 -10.36 11.80 18.30
CA PRO A 304 -11.36 11.49 19.31
C PRO A 304 -12.19 10.31 18.86
N ASN A 305 -12.52 9.38 19.77
CA ASN A 305 -13.50 8.32 19.48
C ASN A 305 -14.86 8.88 19.02
N GLN A 306 -15.28 10.03 19.55
CA GLN A 306 -16.59 10.64 19.26
C GLN A 306 -16.51 11.70 18.17
N LEU A 307 -17.40 11.55 17.17
CA LEU A 307 -17.49 12.35 15.95
C LEU A 307 -17.52 13.85 16.24
N ARG A 308 -16.78 14.60 15.44
CA ARG A 308 -16.67 16.06 15.51
C ARG A 308 -17.27 16.74 14.29
N GLN A 309 -17.57 18.01 14.45
CA GLN A 309 -18.06 18.88 13.37
C GLN A 309 -17.46 20.28 13.49
N VAL A 310 -17.10 20.91 12.37
CA VAL A 310 -16.68 22.33 12.33
C VAL A 310 -17.30 23.05 11.14
N GLU A 311 -17.80 24.26 11.39
CA GLU A 311 -18.24 25.19 10.36
C GLU A 311 -17.03 25.92 9.74
N LEU A 312 -16.97 25.90 8.41
CA LEU A 312 -15.98 26.58 7.56
C LEU A 312 -16.73 27.38 6.48
N TYR A 313 -16.02 28.25 5.76
CA TYR A 313 -16.59 29.09 4.72
C TYR A 313 -15.96 28.74 3.37
N LEU A 314 -16.80 28.48 2.36
CA LEU A 314 -16.34 28.08 1.03
C LEU A 314 -15.60 29.21 0.32
N LEU A 315 -14.57 28.86 -0.46
CA LEU A 315 -13.85 29.79 -1.33
C LEU A 315 -14.12 29.47 -2.80
N SER A 316 -14.17 30.48 -3.66
CA SER A 316 -14.01 30.25 -5.10
C SER A 316 -12.60 29.74 -5.41
N ASN A 317 -12.44 29.05 -6.55
CA ASN A 317 -11.12 28.58 -6.97
C ASN A 317 -10.14 29.71 -7.30
N GLU A 318 -10.60 30.96 -7.46
CA GLU A 318 -9.74 32.14 -7.65
C GLU A 318 -9.19 32.61 -6.29
N GLU A 319 -10.09 32.83 -5.31
CA GLU A 319 -9.71 33.19 -3.94
C GLU A 319 -8.82 32.14 -3.27
N CYS A 320 -9.12 30.85 -3.45
CA CYS A 320 -8.30 29.76 -2.92
C CYS A 320 -6.89 29.73 -3.52
N LYS A 321 -6.77 30.00 -4.83
CA LYS A 321 -5.47 30.08 -5.51
C LYS A 321 -4.65 31.26 -5.04
N ASP A 322 -5.27 32.42 -4.87
CA ASP A 322 -4.58 33.62 -4.40
C ASP A 322 -4.13 33.47 -2.94
N GLN A 323 -4.97 32.87 -2.07
CA GLN A 323 -4.60 32.56 -0.68
C GLN A 323 -3.45 31.55 -0.59
N LEU A 324 -3.52 30.42 -1.30
CA LEU A 324 -2.44 29.44 -1.33
C LEU A 324 -1.15 30.02 -1.93
N ALA A 325 -1.23 30.81 -3.00
CA ALA A 325 -0.06 31.44 -3.59
C ALA A 325 0.62 32.43 -2.64
N GLN A 326 -0.15 33.19 -1.85
CA GLN A 326 0.38 34.03 -0.78
C GLN A 326 1.01 33.18 0.33
N ALA A 327 0.31 32.17 0.83
CA ALA A 327 0.78 31.34 1.95
C ALA A 327 2.06 30.54 1.63
N TYR A 328 2.18 29.96 0.42
CA TYR A 328 3.42 29.33 -0.03
C TYR A 328 4.55 30.34 -0.27
N SER A 329 4.23 31.58 -0.68
CA SER A 329 5.24 32.64 -0.84
C SER A 329 5.83 33.07 0.51
N ASP A 330 4.96 33.24 1.52
CA ASP A 330 5.36 33.59 2.89
C ASP A 330 6.10 32.44 3.61
N LEU A 331 5.78 31.18 3.28
CA LEU A 331 6.45 30.00 3.83
C LEU A 331 7.88 29.83 3.31
N ASN A 332 8.08 30.00 1.99
CA ASN A 332 9.31 29.61 1.28
C ASN A 332 10.22 30.79 0.88
N ASP A 333 9.96 32.01 1.40
CA ASP A 333 10.67 33.28 1.06
C ASP A 333 10.88 33.48 -0.45
N THR A 334 9.81 33.25 -1.22
CA THR A 334 9.83 33.25 -2.70
C THR A 334 8.50 33.75 -3.24
N THR A 335 8.31 33.83 -4.56
CA THR A 335 7.05 34.28 -5.17
C THR A 335 6.39 33.17 -5.99
N TYR A 336 5.27 32.65 -5.49
CA TYR A 336 4.33 31.84 -6.25
C TYR A 336 3.24 32.71 -6.88
N SER A 337 2.75 32.30 -8.05
CA SER A 337 1.52 32.84 -8.64
C SER A 337 0.35 31.87 -8.48
N SER A 338 -0.87 32.40 -8.56
CA SER A 338 -2.14 31.67 -8.46
C SER A 338 -2.28 30.46 -9.42
N ASN A 339 -1.45 30.38 -10.47
CA ASN A 339 -1.44 29.26 -11.41
C ASN A 339 -0.45 28.13 -11.06
N GLN A 340 0.39 28.29 -10.02
CA GLN A 340 1.41 27.31 -9.61
C GLN A 340 0.96 26.41 -8.45
N VAL A 341 -0.21 26.68 -7.84
CA VAL A 341 -0.67 26.03 -6.60
C VAL A 341 -1.67 24.88 -6.81
N GLY A 342 -1.60 24.19 -7.95
CA GLY A 342 -2.34 22.95 -8.24
C GLY A 342 -3.86 23.07 -8.50
N ILE A 343 -4.57 23.98 -7.81
CA ILE A 343 -6.05 23.98 -7.73
C ILE A 343 -6.75 23.90 -9.12
N THR A 344 -7.52 22.82 -9.32
CA THR A 344 -8.29 22.57 -10.55
C THR A 344 -9.79 22.87 -10.35
N ASN A 345 -10.59 22.84 -11.43
CA ASN A 345 -12.06 22.91 -11.34
C ASN A 345 -12.68 21.69 -10.65
N ASN A 346 -11.91 20.61 -10.50
CA ASN A 346 -12.34 19.38 -9.82
C ASN A 346 -12.08 19.44 -8.31
N MET A 347 -11.60 20.58 -7.82
CA MET A 347 -11.41 20.90 -6.40
C MET A 347 -12.35 22.04 -5.96
N ILE A 348 -12.62 22.09 -4.66
CA ILE A 348 -13.24 23.20 -3.93
C ILE A 348 -12.46 23.38 -2.62
N CYS A 349 -12.36 24.60 -2.11
CA CYS A 349 -11.63 24.88 -0.87
C CYS A 349 -12.57 25.48 0.19
N ALA A 350 -12.24 25.31 1.46
CA ALA A 350 -12.91 25.97 2.58
C ALA A 350 -11.88 26.43 3.61
N ALA A 351 -12.21 27.50 4.35
CA ALA A 351 -11.34 28.06 5.39
C ALA A 351 -12.17 28.65 6.53
N PHE A 352 -11.55 28.85 7.70
CA PHE A 352 -12.16 29.57 8.82
C PHE A 352 -11.64 31.01 8.93
N SER A 353 -12.50 32.00 8.70
CA SER A 353 -12.17 33.42 8.70
C SER A 353 -12.37 34.07 10.08
N GLY A 354 -11.47 33.83 11.05
CA GLY A 354 -11.71 34.33 12.42
C GLY A 354 -10.59 34.37 13.47
N GLY A 355 -9.29 34.38 13.12
CA GLY A 355 -8.23 34.56 14.13
C GLY A 355 -7.90 33.31 14.95
N VAL A 356 -8.43 32.14 14.56
CA VAL A 356 -8.23 30.85 15.22
C VAL A 356 -8.13 29.73 14.19
N GLN A 357 -7.26 28.76 14.47
CA GLN A 357 -7.07 27.56 13.65
C GLN A 357 -8.30 26.66 13.72
N LYS A 358 -8.89 26.38 12.56
CA LYS A 358 -10.08 25.55 12.34
C LYS A 358 -10.09 25.07 10.90
N GLY A 359 -10.30 23.76 10.71
CA GLY A 359 -10.27 23.09 9.43
C GLY A 359 -10.45 21.58 9.59
N SER A 360 -10.25 20.83 8.51
CA SER A 360 -10.00 19.39 8.56
C SER A 360 -8.59 19.06 9.09
N CYS A 361 -8.41 17.83 9.54
CA CYS A 361 -7.14 17.33 10.09
C CYS A 361 -6.90 15.85 9.72
N GLN A 362 -5.71 15.32 10.03
CA GLN A 362 -5.34 13.93 9.75
C GLN A 362 -6.30 12.96 10.44
N GLY A 363 -6.95 12.10 9.63
CA GLY A 363 -8.08 11.23 10.01
C GLY A 363 -9.46 11.71 9.56
N ASP A 364 -9.61 12.97 9.09
CA ASP A 364 -10.84 13.44 8.43
C ASP A 364 -10.84 13.14 6.91
N SER A 365 -9.69 12.77 6.33
CA SER A 365 -9.52 12.39 4.91
C SER A 365 -10.63 11.48 4.39
N GLY A 366 -11.12 11.71 3.18
CA GLY A 366 -12.28 11.00 2.63
C GLY A 366 -13.64 11.36 3.25
N GLY A 367 -13.66 12.13 4.35
CA GLY A 367 -14.85 12.60 5.03
C GLY A 367 -15.65 13.64 4.23
N PRO A 368 -16.93 13.86 4.55
CA PRO A 368 -17.82 14.72 3.79
C PRO A 368 -17.71 16.20 4.19
N LEU A 369 -17.52 17.08 3.21
CA LEU A 369 -17.84 18.50 3.32
C LEU A 369 -19.30 18.72 2.90
N LEU A 370 -20.11 19.27 3.81
CA LEU A 370 -21.56 19.36 3.72
C LEU A 370 -22.04 20.83 3.66
N VAL A 371 -23.13 21.09 2.98
CA VAL A 371 -23.87 22.37 2.98
C VAL A 371 -25.34 22.12 3.27
N ASN A 372 -25.98 23.02 4.02
CA ASN A 372 -27.41 22.94 4.31
C ASN A 372 -28.17 23.84 3.32
N THR A 373 -28.93 23.25 2.41
CA THR A 373 -29.71 23.98 1.39
C THR A 373 -31.20 23.93 1.71
N ASN A 374 -32.03 24.57 0.88
CA ASN A 374 -33.49 24.43 0.97
C ASN A 374 -34.00 22.99 0.75
N GLU A 375 -33.12 22.08 0.32
CA GLU A 375 -33.37 20.66 0.12
C GLU A 375 -32.82 19.76 1.25
N GLY A 376 -32.27 20.36 2.31
CA GLY A 376 -31.59 19.70 3.43
C GLY A 376 -30.06 19.67 3.25
N TRP A 377 -29.39 18.84 4.04
CA TRP A 377 -27.94 18.63 3.93
C TRP A 377 -27.58 17.94 2.61
N GLN A 378 -26.59 18.49 1.92
CA GLN A 378 -26.01 17.96 0.68
C GLN A 378 -24.49 18.00 0.77
N GLN A 379 -23.82 16.96 0.25
CA GLN A 379 -22.36 16.89 0.20
C GLN A 379 -21.85 17.65 -1.03
N ILE A 380 -20.98 18.62 -0.77
CA ILE A 380 -20.34 19.47 -1.79
C ILE A 380 -18.91 19.01 -2.11
N GLY A 381 -18.22 18.39 -1.16
CA GLY A 381 -16.87 17.88 -1.33
C GLY A 381 -16.49 16.71 -0.44
N ILE A 382 -15.28 16.21 -0.65
CA ILE A 382 -14.63 15.12 0.07
C ILE A 382 -13.28 15.66 0.58
N VAL A 383 -12.95 15.48 1.86
CA VAL A 383 -11.65 15.92 2.42
C VAL A 383 -10.52 15.24 1.64
N SER A 384 -9.61 16.04 1.09
CA SER A 384 -8.53 15.57 0.22
C SER A 384 -7.15 15.91 0.80
N PHE A 385 -6.77 17.18 0.85
CA PHE A 385 -5.46 17.59 1.39
C PHE A 385 -5.47 19.00 2.00
N GLY A 386 -4.42 19.31 2.76
CA GLY A 386 -4.15 20.62 3.36
C GLY A 386 -2.66 20.74 3.71
N VAL A 387 -2.23 21.92 4.19
CA VAL A 387 -0.84 22.18 4.59
C VAL A 387 -0.77 22.38 6.11
N GLY A 388 -0.16 21.42 6.81
CA GLY A 388 -0.34 21.24 8.24
C GLY A 388 -1.74 20.70 8.57
N CYS A 389 -2.32 21.15 9.69
CA CYS A 389 -3.70 20.88 10.05
C CYS A 389 -4.39 22.16 10.55
N ALA A 390 -5.57 22.45 9.99
CA ALA A 390 -6.42 23.57 10.38
C ALA A 390 -5.69 24.94 10.41
N ASN A 391 -4.65 25.11 9.59
CA ASN A 391 -3.76 26.28 9.65
C ASN A 391 -4.45 27.54 9.10
N GLU A 392 -4.36 28.66 9.83
CA GLU A 392 -5.07 29.90 9.47
C GLU A 392 -4.61 30.52 8.13
N ALA A 393 -3.40 30.20 7.64
CA ALA A 393 -2.89 30.69 6.35
C ALA A 393 -3.26 29.79 5.16
N PHE A 394 -3.58 28.52 5.37
CA PHE A 394 -3.74 27.53 4.31
C PHE A 394 -5.18 26.97 4.28
N PRO A 395 -6.00 27.27 3.25
CA PRO A 395 -7.34 26.71 3.13
C PRO A 395 -7.28 25.18 2.89
N ASP A 396 -8.20 24.45 3.52
CA ASP A 396 -8.41 23.02 3.28
C ASP A 396 -8.90 22.79 1.84
N VAL A 397 -8.41 21.74 1.18
CA VAL A 397 -8.78 21.39 -0.21
C VAL A 397 -9.58 20.08 -0.24
N TYR A 398 -10.64 20.10 -1.04
CA TYR A 398 -11.63 19.03 -1.13
C TYR A 398 -11.91 18.67 -2.59
N ALA A 399 -12.09 17.38 -2.90
CA ALA A 399 -12.54 16.97 -4.23
C ALA A 399 -14.00 17.40 -4.45
N ARG A 400 -14.27 18.14 -5.53
CA ARG A 400 -15.57 18.76 -5.84
C ARG A 400 -16.53 17.74 -6.45
N ILE A 401 -17.36 17.13 -5.61
CA ILE A 401 -18.36 16.10 -5.97
C ILE A 401 -19.16 16.44 -7.23
N GLY A 402 -19.57 17.71 -7.39
CA GLY A 402 -20.34 18.17 -8.55
C GLY A 402 -19.69 17.84 -9.90
N SER A 403 -18.36 17.86 -9.99
CA SER A 403 -17.59 17.52 -11.20
C SER A 403 -17.65 16.03 -11.54
N PHE A 404 -17.84 15.16 -10.53
CA PHE A 404 -17.76 13.70 -10.67
C PHE A 404 -19.13 13.01 -10.75
N THR A 405 -20.23 13.76 -10.65
CA THR A 405 -21.61 13.22 -10.69
C THR A 405 -21.86 12.25 -11.86
N THR A 406 -21.31 12.52 -13.05
CA THR A 406 -21.35 11.58 -14.19
C THR A 406 -20.61 10.28 -13.92
N TRP A 407 -19.36 10.34 -13.43
CA TRP A 407 -18.57 9.15 -13.11
C TRP A 407 -19.25 8.29 -12.02
N ILE A 408 -19.78 8.93 -10.97
CA ILE A 408 -20.57 8.26 -9.92
C ILE A 408 -21.77 7.54 -10.52
N ASN A 409 -22.57 8.21 -11.37
CA ASN A 409 -23.75 7.60 -11.99
C ASN A 409 -23.38 6.45 -12.95
N ASN A 410 -22.29 6.58 -13.71
CA ASN A 410 -21.85 5.56 -14.67
C ASN A 410 -21.42 4.26 -13.97
N ILE A 411 -20.91 4.32 -12.73
CA ILE A 411 -20.60 3.15 -11.90
C ILE A 411 -21.84 2.66 -11.16
N THR A 412 -22.48 3.53 -10.37
CA THR A 412 -23.54 3.15 -9.42
C THR A 412 -24.85 2.71 -10.10
N GLN A 413 -25.17 3.29 -11.26
CA GLN A 413 -26.42 3.10 -12.00
C GLN A 413 -26.19 2.60 -13.44
N GLY A 414 -24.97 2.24 -13.79
CA GLY A 414 -24.55 1.91 -15.16
C GLY A 414 -23.76 0.61 -15.29
N ILE A 415 -22.85 0.60 -16.26
CA ILE A 415 -21.88 -0.49 -16.47
C ILE A 415 -20.54 -0.08 -15.85
N ALA A 416 -20.21 -0.69 -14.72
CA ALA A 416 -18.98 -0.46 -13.96
C ALA A 416 -17.87 -1.44 -14.40
N ILE A 417 -16.76 -0.94 -14.92
CA ILE A 417 -15.48 -1.67 -14.99
C ILE A 417 -14.67 -1.38 -13.72
N GLU A 418 -13.89 -2.33 -13.25
CA GLU A 418 -12.93 -2.14 -12.16
C GLU A 418 -11.87 -1.06 -12.48
N SER A 419 -11.17 -0.60 -11.44
CA SER A 419 -10.17 0.48 -11.47
C SER A 419 -9.08 0.29 -12.53
N SER A 420 -8.31 1.35 -12.79
CA SER A 420 -7.15 1.30 -13.70
C SER A 420 -6.14 0.23 -13.27
N TYR A 421 -5.50 -0.42 -14.24
CA TYR A 421 -4.51 -1.48 -14.01
C TYR A 421 -3.19 -1.16 -14.72
N ASP A 422 -2.07 -1.21 -14.00
CA ASP A 422 -0.73 -1.08 -14.58
C ASP A 422 0.00 -2.43 -14.58
N PHE A 423 0.53 -2.83 -15.73
CA PHE A 423 1.44 -3.98 -15.86
C PHE A 423 2.88 -3.65 -15.44
N ALA A 424 3.16 -2.41 -15.01
CA ALA A 424 4.48 -1.91 -14.63
C ALA A 424 5.55 -2.27 -15.69
N LEU A 425 6.78 -2.60 -15.25
CA LEU A 425 7.85 -3.03 -16.15
C LEU A 425 7.56 -4.40 -16.76
N THR A 426 7.43 -4.44 -18.09
CA THR A 426 7.30 -5.67 -18.88
C THR A 426 8.53 -5.89 -19.78
N PRO A 427 9.23 -7.03 -19.69
CA PRO A 427 10.31 -7.40 -20.61
C PRO A 427 9.89 -7.40 -22.09
N GLN A 428 10.73 -6.86 -22.98
CA GLN A 428 10.41 -6.82 -24.42
C GLN A 428 10.16 -8.22 -24.99
N ASN A 429 9.06 -8.36 -25.74
CA ASN A 429 8.53 -9.61 -26.30
C ASN A 429 8.01 -10.63 -25.26
N LYS A 430 7.95 -10.31 -23.97
CA LYS A 430 7.11 -11.04 -23.01
C LYS A 430 5.67 -10.56 -23.18
N ALA A 431 4.73 -11.50 -23.23
CA ALA A 431 3.32 -11.20 -23.16
C ALA A 431 2.85 -11.24 -21.70
N GLN A 432 1.97 -10.33 -21.32
CA GLN A 432 1.33 -10.28 -20.01
C GLN A 432 -0.19 -10.28 -20.19
N THR A 433 -0.91 -10.85 -19.23
CA THR A 433 -2.37 -10.99 -19.27
C THR A 433 -2.96 -10.69 -17.89
N THR A 434 -4.03 -9.90 -17.83
CA THR A 434 -4.86 -9.72 -16.64
C THR A 434 -6.35 -9.88 -16.97
N GLN A 435 -7.21 -9.93 -15.96
CA GLN A 435 -8.66 -9.93 -16.12
C GLN A 435 -9.29 -8.80 -15.33
N LEU A 436 -10.20 -8.05 -15.96
CA LEU A 436 -10.96 -6.98 -15.33
C LEU A 436 -12.45 -7.37 -15.30
N THR A 437 -13.09 -7.19 -14.16
CA THR A 437 -14.53 -7.42 -14.03
C THR A 437 -15.31 -6.22 -14.57
N VAL A 438 -16.35 -6.52 -15.36
CA VAL A 438 -17.38 -5.59 -15.80
C VAL A 438 -18.70 -5.99 -15.16
N THR A 439 -19.38 -5.05 -14.52
CA THR A 439 -20.61 -5.26 -13.73
C THR A 439 -21.73 -4.37 -14.23
N ASN A 440 -22.89 -4.95 -14.51
CA ASN A 440 -24.10 -4.23 -14.89
C ASN A 440 -24.92 -3.89 -13.64
N ASN A 441 -24.80 -2.68 -13.13
CA ASN A 441 -25.59 -2.20 -11.99
C ASN A 441 -27.01 -1.73 -12.38
N THR A 442 -27.37 -1.74 -13.66
CA THR A 442 -28.73 -1.40 -14.13
C THR A 442 -29.77 -2.50 -13.81
N ASN A 443 -31.04 -2.20 -14.07
CA ASN A 443 -32.14 -3.16 -14.09
C ASN A 443 -32.45 -3.70 -15.51
N LEU A 444 -31.56 -3.48 -16.48
CA LEU A 444 -31.74 -3.83 -17.90
C LEU A 444 -30.68 -4.85 -18.36
N ILE A 445 -30.95 -5.55 -19.46
CA ILE A 445 -29.92 -6.34 -20.17
C ILE A 445 -29.16 -5.39 -21.09
N ALA A 446 -27.85 -5.25 -20.89
CA ALA A 446 -27.00 -4.41 -21.72
C ALA A 446 -26.34 -5.24 -22.83
N ASN A 447 -26.21 -4.67 -24.03
CA ASN A 447 -25.38 -5.25 -25.10
C ASN A 447 -24.19 -4.30 -25.30
N LEU A 448 -22.98 -4.82 -25.11
CA LEU A 448 -21.78 -4.02 -24.94
C LEU A 448 -20.81 -4.21 -26.11
N SER A 449 -20.12 -3.13 -26.48
CA SER A 449 -18.90 -3.19 -27.26
C SER A 449 -17.79 -2.41 -26.56
N PHE A 450 -16.55 -2.84 -26.79
CA PHE A 450 -15.37 -2.35 -26.09
C PHE A 450 -14.41 -1.74 -27.12
N THR A 451 -13.74 -0.66 -26.76
CA THR A 451 -12.79 0.04 -27.65
C THR A 451 -11.59 0.49 -26.84
N LEU A 452 -10.39 0.25 -27.35
CA LEU A 452 -9.15 0.84 -26.83
C LEU A 452 -8.91 2.19 -27.53
N LEU A 453 -8.78 3.27 -26.77
CA LEU A 453 -8.41 4.59 -27.28
C LEU A 453 -7.02 5.02 -26.78
N THR A 454 -6.28 5.74 -27.62
CA THR A 454 -5.01 6.39 -27.29
C THR A 454 -5.23 7.87 -27.04
N ASP A 455 -4.94 8.36 -25.84
CA ASP A 455 -5.14 9.77 -25.51
C ASP A 455 -3.91 10.65 -25.78
N ASN A 456 -2.71 10.04 -25.89
CA ASN A 456 -1.48 10.65 -26.46
C ASN A 456 -0.31 9.64 -26.62
N ILE A 457 -0.41 8.44 -26.04
CA ILE A 457 0.69 7.45 -25.93
C ILE A 457 0.44 6.25 -26.87
N ASN A 458 1.52 5.52 -27.20
CA ASN A 458 1.52 4.34 -28.08
C ASN A 458 0.62 3.19 -27.57
N SER A 459 -0.34 2.73 -28.38
CA SER A 459 -1.21 1.58 -28.08
C SER A 459 -0.67 0.21 -28.50
N ASN A 460 0.37 0.16 -29.34
CA ASN A 460 0.82 -1.09 -29.94
C ASN A 460 1.29 -2.08 -28.87
N GLY A 461 0.57 -3.19 -28.73
CA GLY A 461 0.80 -4.23 -27.73
C GLY A 461 -0.48 -4.64 -27.01
N PHE A 462 -1.41 -3.71 -26.77
CA PHE A 462 -2.66 -4.02 -26.07
C PHE A 462 -3.72 -4.68 -26.96
N SER A 463 -4.40 -5.69 -26.43
CA SER A 463 -5.63 -6.26 -27.01
C SER A 463 -6.62 -6.71 -25.93
N LEU A 464 -7.88 -6.95 -26.32
CA LEU A 464 -8.95 -7.36 -25.41
C LEU A 464 -9.68 -8.59 -25.94
N ASN A 465 -9.94 -9.57 -25.06
CA ASN A 465 -10.94 -10.61 -25.28
C ASN A 465 -12.16 -10.33 -24.38
N THR A 466 -13.25 -9.89 -25.01
CA THR A 466 -14.47 -9.41 -24.34
C THR A 466 -15.68 -10.31 -24.57
N SER A 467 -15.47 -11.51 -25.13
CA SER A 467 -16.50 -12.46 -25.54
C SER A 467 -17.53 -12.77 -24.45
N ASN A 468 -17.10 -12.90 -23.20
CA ASN A 468 -17.95 -13.14 -22.03
C ASN A 468 -18.82 -11.94 -21.60
N CYS A 469 -18.60 -10.75 -22.18
CA CYS A 469 -19.23 -9.49 -21.78
C CYS A 469 -20.06 -8.81 -22.88
N ILE A 470 -20.19 -9.41 -24.07
CA ILE A 470 -20.94 -8.80 -25.20
C ILE A 470 -22.43 -8.60 -24.88
N GLN A 471 -23.02 -9.44 -24.04
CA GLN A 471 -24.34 -9.22 -23.46
C GLN A 471 -24.30 -9.53 -21.96
N LEU A 472 -24.63 -8.53 -21.14
CA LEU A 472 -24.53 -8.62 -19.67
C LEU A 472 -25.91 -8.36 -19.05
N ALA A 473 -26.45 -9.37 -18.36
CA ALA A 473 -27.76 -9.28 -17.73
C ALA A 473 -27.77 -8.32 -16.53
N ALA A 474 -28.96 -7.84 -16.15
CA ALA A 474 -29.15 -6.93 -15.02
C ALA A 474 -28.56 -7.51 -13.72
N LYS A 475 -27.84 -6.68 -12.96
CA LYS A 475 -27.19 -7.02 -11.68
C LYS A 475 -26.22 -8.22 -11.78
N GLN A 476 -25.65 -8.50 -12.96
CA GLN A 476 -24.62 -9.53 -13.15
C GLN A 476 -23.24 -8.91 -13.45
N SER A 477 -22.19 -9.71 -13.25
CA SER A 477 -20.80 -9.40 -13.61
C SER A 477 -20.26 -10.42 -14.63
N CYS A 478 -19.29 -10.00 -15.43
CA CYS A 478 -18.50 -10.82 -16.34
C CYS A 478 -17.03 -10.36 -16.30
N GLN A 479 -16.11 -11.16 -16.83
CA GLN A 479 -14.69 -10.79 -16.93
C GLN A 479 -14.31 -10.54 -18.40
N ILE A 480 -13.61 -9.44 -18.66
CA ILE A 480 -12.83 -9.25 -19.87
C ILE A 480 -11.38 -9.63 -19.59
N GLN A 481 -10.72 -10.24 -20.58
CA GLN A 481 -9.28 -10.47 -20.56
C GLN A 481 -8.59 -9.31 -21.27
N VAL A 482 -7.52 -8.81 -20.66
CA VAL A 482 -6.64 -7.76 -21.19
C VAL A 482 -5.27 -8.38 -21.42
N ASP A 483 -4.75 -8.27 -22.63
CA ASP A 483 -3.44 -8.79 -23.01
C ASP A 483 -2.52 -7.64 -23.45
N PHE A 484 -1.25 -7.65 -22.98
CA PHE A 484 -0.19 -6.74 -23.40
C PHE A 484 0.99 -7.52 -23.99
N ASP A 485 1.33 -7.23 -25.24
CA ASP A 485 2.39 -7.85 -26.03
C ASP A 485 3.51 -6.83 -26.27
N ALA A 486 4.56 -6.88 -25.44
CA ALA A 486 5.59 -5.85 -25.27
C ALA A 486 6.62 -5.77 -26.44
N LYS A 487 6.14 -5.66 -27.68
CA LYS A 487 6.98 -5.66 -28.90
C LYS A 487 7.70 -4.35 -29.16
N ILE A 488 7.05 -3.23 -28.88
CA ILE A 488 7.62 -1.88 -28.99
C ILE A 488 8.01 -1.43 -27.58
N LEU A 489 9.07 -0.63 -27.46
CA LEU A 489 9.63 -0.18 -26.19
C LEU A 489 9.03 1.16 -25.73
N GLY A 490 9.08 1.41 -24.41
CA GLY A 490 8.67 2.65 -23.75
C GLY A 490 7.39 2.50 -22.93
N LYS A 491 6.93 3.62 -22.36
CA LYS A 491 5.65 3.68 -21.63
C LYS A 491 4.46 3.60 -22.61
N HIS A 492 3.46 2.81 -22.24
CA HIS A 492 2.20 2.58 -22.95
C HIS A 492 1.02 2.89 -22.02
N LYS A 493 -0.02 3.58 -22.51
CA LYS A 493 -1.28 3.79 -21.78
C LYS A 493 -2.44 3.90 -22.78
N VAL A 494 -3.50 3.13 -22.56
CA VAL A 494 -4.74 3.19 -23.35
C VAL A 494 -5.97 3.17 -22.46
N ARG A 495 -7.05 3.78 -22.95
CA ARG A 495 -8.35 3.88 -22.28
C ARG A 495 -9.27 2.77 -22.78
N ILE A 496 -9.77 1.92 -21.89
CA ILE A 496 -10.86 0.98 -22.17
C ILE A 496 -12.18 1.77 -22.09
N VAL A 497 -12.82 1.96 -23.25
CA VAL A 497 -14.16 2.57 -23.34
C VAL A 497 -15.19 1.48 -23.58
N ILE A 498 -16.16 1.39 -22.67
CA ILE A 498 -17.36 0.56 -22.82
C ILE A 498 -18.45 1.38 -23.50
N ASN A 499 -19.08 0.81 -24.52
CA ASN A 499 -20.22 1.39 -25.23
C ASN A 499 -21.42 0.47 -25.07
N SER A 500 -22.60 1.03 -24.77
CA SER A 500 -23.88 0.32 -24.79
C SER A 500 -24.63 0.63 -26.09
N ASN A 501 -25.43 -0.33 -26.58
CA ASN A 501 -26.39 -0.06 -27.67
C ASN A 501 -27.68 0.65 -27.21
N ASP A 502 -27.87 0.82 -25.89
CA ASP A 502 -28.93 1.63 -25.30
C ASP A 502 -28.33 2.90 -24.66
N VAL A 503 -28.76 4.07 -25.14
CA VAL A 503 -28.34 5.40 -24.65
C VAL A 503 -28.74 5.67 -23.20
N ASN A 504 -29.70 4.91 -22.66
CA ASN A 504 -30.16 5.01 -21.27
C ASN A 504 -29.31 4.17 -20.30
N ILE A 505 -28.33 3.41 -20.81
CA ILE A 505 -27.39 2.61 -20.01
C ILE A 505 -26.04 3.35 -20.01
N PRO A 506 -25.72 4.13 -18.95
CA PRO A 506 -24.45 4.82 -18.87
C PRO A 506 -23.30 3.82 -18.65
N THR A 507 -22.11 4.16 -19.13
CA THR A 507 -20.93 3.29 -19.12
C THR A 507 -19.73 3.99 -18.51
N SER A 508 -18.97 3.25 -17.70
CA SER A 508 -17.68 3.72 -17.16
C SER A 508 -16.52 3.40 -18.11
N GLN A 509 -15.34 3.93 -17.76
CA GLN A 509 -14.07 3.75 -18.46
C GLN A 509 -12.99 3.40 -17.43
N SER A 510 -11.94 2.73 -17.86
CA SER A 510 -10.75 2.42 -17.06
C SER A 510 -9.50 2.55 -17.93
N TYR A 511 -8.32 2.78 -17.36
CA TYR A 511 -7.06 2.76 -18.10
C TYR A 511 -6.29 1.47 -17.87
N ILE A 512 -5.55 1.08 -18.88
CA ILE A 512 -4.49 0.08 -18.76
C ILE A 512 -3.17 0.68 -19.23
N SER A 513 -2.11 0.44 -18.47
CA SER A 513 -0.75 0.89 -18.79
C SER A 513 0.28 -0.22 -18.61
N ALA A 514 1.47 0.01 -19.17
CA ALA A 514 2.62 -0.86 -19.10
C ALA A 514 3.88 -0.06 -19.51
N GLU A 515 5.07 -0.49 -19.13
CA GLU A 515 6.32 0.00 -19.69
C GLU A 515 7.14 -1.17 -20.27
N ALA A 516 7.30 -1.18 -21.60
CA ALA A 516 8.03 -2.22 -22.29
C ALA A 516 9.53 -1.89 -22.34
N VAL A 517 10.34 -2.73 -21.69
CA VAL A 517 11.79 -2.49 -21.48
C VAL A 517 12.68 -3.54 -22.16
N ALA A 518 13.79 -3.07 -22.74
CA ALA A 518 14.77 -3.93 -23.39
C ALA A 518 15.72 -4.58 -22.36
N SER A 519 16.31 -5.72 -22.72
CA SER A 519 17.31 -6.38 -21.87
C SER A 519 18.58 -5.55 -21.74
N ASN A 520 19.03 -5.34 -20.51
CA ASN A 520 20.23 -4.58 -20.18
C ASN A 520 21.44 -5.53 -20.00
N SER A 521 22.28 -5.61 -21.03
CA SER A 521 23.51 -6.42 -21.04
C SER A 521 24.50 -6.02 -19.96
N ASP A 522 24.51 -4.75 -19.60
CA ASP A 522 25.57 -4.14 -18.81
C ASP A 522 25.28 -4.39 -17.33
N ILE A 523 24.01 -4.27 -16.90
CA ILE A 523 23.53 -4.72 -15.59
C ILE A 523 23.72 -6.24 -15.44
N ASN A 524 23.40 -7.05 -16.45
CA ASN A 524 23.65 -8.50 -16.40
C ASN A 524 25.15 -8.82 -16.23
N THR A 525 26.02 -8.12 -16.96
CA THR A 525 27.47 -8.25 -16.82
C THR A 525 27.92 -7.88 -15.39
N GLN A 526 27.35 -6.82 -14.82
CA GLN A 526 27.73 -6.31 -13.50
C GLN A 526 27.21 -7.15 -12.32
N LEU A 527 25.96 -7.62 -12.37
CA LEU A 527 25.31 -8.32 -11.25
C LEU A 527 25.37 -9.85 -11.37
N SER A 528 25.40 -10.37 -12.60
CA SER A 528 25.21 -11.80 -12.89
C SER A 528 26.32 -12.37 -13.78
N ASN A 529 27.45 -11.66 -13.92
CA ASN A 529 28.61 -12.05 -14.72
C ASN A 529 28.30 -12.38 -16.20
N GLY A 530 27.20 -11.82 -16.74
CA GLY A 530 26.77 -12.09 -18.12
C GLY A 530 26.06 -13.44 -18.30
N SER A 531 25.40 -13.96 -17.26
CA SER A 531 24.61 -15.19 -17.33
C SER A 531 23.52 -15.11 -18.40
N SER A 532 23.39 -16.16 -19.21
CA SER A 532 22.29 -16.32 -20.17
C SER A 532 20.97 -16.76 -19.52
N GLU A 533 20.99 -17.14 -18.24
CA GLU A 533 19.83 -17.62 -17.48
C GLU A 533 19.17 -16.50 -16.65
N LEU A 534 19.92 -15.43 -16.35
CA LEU A 534 19.47 -14.27 -15.57
C LEU A 534 19.34 -13.05 -16.48
N LEU A 535 18.11 -12.74 -16.91
CA LEU A 535 17.85 -11.62 -17.83
C LEU A 535 17.44 -10.37 -17.06
N TRP A 536 18.17 -9.28 -17.27
CA TRP A 536 17.99 -8.00 -16.59
C TRP A 536 17.34 -6.95 -17.48
N PHE A 537 16.48 -6.11 -16.90
CA PHE A 537 15.76 -5.01 -17.54
C PHE A 537 15.70 -3.82 -16.57
N SER A 538 15.50 -2.60 -17.08
CA SER A 538 15.55 -1.38 -16.26
C SER A 538 14.70 -0.27 -16.89
N GLY A 539 13.96 0.49 -16.08
CA GLY A 539 12.99 1.49 -16.54
C GLY A 539 12.34 2.28 -15.40
N GLY A 540 11.18 2.87 -15.69
CA GLY A 540 10.47 3.84 -14.84
C GLY A 540 10.58 5.25 -15.40
N ASP A 541 10.47 6.27 -14.54
CA ASP A 541 10.69 7.67 -14.93
C ASP A 541 12.17 7.97 -15.20
N GLN A 542 13.07 7.28 -14.50
CA GLN A 542 14.46 7.08 -14.93
C GLN A 542 14.87 5.62 -14.69
N PRO A 543 15.61 4.97 -15.61
CA PRO A 543 16.12 3.62 -15.40
C PRO A 543 17.23 3.58 -14.34
N TRP A 544 17.38 2.45 -13.65
CA TRP A 544 18.58 2.11 -12.89
C TRP A 544 19.81 2.01 -13.81
N LEU A 545 20.96 2.42 -13.29
CA LEU A 545 22.24 2.58 -13.98
C LEU A 545 23.37 1.83 -13.26
N LEU A 546 24.48 1.58 -13.94
CA LEU A 546 25.69 1.05 -13.30
C LEU A 546 26.27 2.05 -12.30
N ASP A 547 26.68 1.56 -11.12
CA ASP A 547 27.68 2.30 -10.35
C ASP A 547 29.06 2.19 -11.04
N ASN A 548 29.81 3.28 -10.97
CA ASN A 548 31.17 3.40 -11.48
C ASN A 548 32.21 3.41 -10.33
N THR A 549 31.76 3.30 -9.07
CA THR A 549 32.61 3.29 -7.88
C THR A 549 32.80 1.91 -7.25
N GLU A 550 31.75 1.08 -7.23
CA GLU A 550 31.84 -0.34 -6.84
C GLU A 550 31.03 -1.27 -7.78
N PRO A 551 31.14 -2.62 -7.65
CA PRO A 551 30.42 -3.61 -8.47
C PRO A 551 28.89 -3.68 -8.26
N ALA A 552 28.20 -2.55 -8.38
CA ALA A 552 26.78 -2.38 -8.06
C ALA A 552 25.99 -1.68 -9.18
N ILE A 553 24.68 -1.56 -8.97
CA ILE A 553 23.81 -0.66 -9.72
C ILE A 553 23.06 0.27 -8.75
N MET A 554 22.64 1.43 -9.23
CA MET A 554 21.86 2.43 -8.50
C MET A 554 20.57 2.78 -9.26
N SER A 555 19.55 3.24 -8.55
CA SER A 555 18.36 3.85 -9.14
C SER A 555 18.71 5.08 -9.99
N GLY A 556 17.84 5.38 -10.96
CA GLY A 556 17.91 6.61 -11.72
C GLY A 556 17.65 7.84 -10.84
N ALA A 557 18.14 9.01 -11.26
CA ALA A 557 17.90 10.27 -10.57
C ALA A 557 16.48 10.78 -10.83
N ILE A 558 15.54 10.31 -10.00
CA ILE A 558 14.11 10.62 -10.07
C ILE A 558 13.77 11.85 -9.21
N GLY A 559 12.69 12.54 -9.57
CA GLY A 559 12.09 13.61 -8.77
C GLY A 559 10.94 13.12 -7.89
N ASP A 560 10.24 14.07 -7.32
CA ASP A 560 9.15 13.82 -6.37
C ASP A 560 7.95 13.16 -7.07
N ASN A 561 7.35 12.15 -6.45
CA ASN A 561 6.27 11.29 -6.96
C ASN A 561 6.63 10.54 -8.26
N GLN A 562 7.91 10.25 -8.46
CA GLN A 562 8.41 9.42 -9.57
C GLN A 562 8.96 8.08 -9.08
N GLN A 563 9.23 7.17 -10.02
CA GLN A 563 9.75 5.85 -9.69
C GLN A 563 10.86 5.38 -10.64
N SER A 564 11.77 4.55 -10.12
CA SER A 564 12.88 3.92 -10.83
C SER A 564 12.91 2.44 -10.49
N ALA A 565 12.82 1.56 -11.47
CA ALA A 565 12.78 0.11 -11.23
C ALA A 565 13.77 -0.68 -12.08
N VAL A 566 14.29 -1.74 -11.48
CA VAL A 566 15.13 -2.76 -12.13
C VAL A 566 14.46 -4.12 -11.95
N LEU A 567 14.51 -4.92 -13.02
CA LEU A 567 13.77 -6.17 -13.13
C LEU A 567 14.71 -7.30 -13.56
N LEU A 568 14.60 -8.44 -12.87
CA LEU A 568 15.27 -9.69 -13.19
C LEU A 568 14.21 -10.75 -13.55
N THR A 569 14.43 -11.49 -14.64
CA THR A 569 13.66 -12.70 -14.96
C THR A 569 14.56 -13.90 -15.19
N PHE A 570 14.16 -15.06 -14.68
CA PHE A 570 14.85 -16.35 -14.81
C PHE A 570 13.83 -17.50 -14.73
N SER A 571 14.30 -18.75 -14.77
CA SER A 571 13.43 -19.92 -14.62
C SER A 571 14.13 -21.07 -13.90
N GLY A 572 13.36 -21.80 -13.09
CA GLY A 572 13.80 -22.92 -12.26
C GLY A 572 13.67 -22.65 -10.76
N ALA A 573 13.56 -23.73 -9.99
CA ALA A 573 13.52 -23.67 -8.52
C ALA A 573 14.91 -23.41 -7.92
N GLY A 574 14.98 -22.72 -6.78
CA GLY A 574 16.25 -22.39 -6.15
C GLY A 574 16.17 -21.36 -5.03
N THR A 575 17.34 -20.93 -4.56
CA THR A 575 17.51 -19.78 -3.65
C THR A 575 18.01 -18.58 -4.43
N LEU A 576 17.40 -17.41 -4.25
CA LEU A 576 17.90 -16.12 -4.74
C LEU A 576 18.46 -15.32 -3.56
N SER A 577 19.67 -14.78 -3.66
CA SER A 577 20.22 -13.87 -2.65
C SER A 577 20.89 -12.66 -3.28
N PHE A 578 20.83 -11.51 -2.61
CA PHE A 578 21.37 -10.23 -3.09
C PHE A 578 21.62 -9.27 -1.92
N ASP A 579 22.44 -8.24 -2.16
CA ASP A 579 22.65 -7.15 -1.21
C ASP A 579 21.98 -5.88 -1.74
N TRP A 580 21.10 -5.25 -0.96
CA TRP A 580 20.39 -4.01 -1.31
C TRP A 580 20.56 -2.92 -0.26
N SER A 581 20.41 -1.65 -0.66
CA SER A 581 20.47 -0.48 0.22
C SER A 581 19.55 0.63 -0.27
N VAL A 582 19.14 1.52 0.62
CA VAL A 582 18.48 2.79 0.28
C VAL A 582 19.09 3.94 1.10
N SER A 583 19.09 5.14 0.51
CA SER A 583 19.55 6.40 1.08
C SER A 583 18.55 7.47 0.69
N SER A 584 17.57 7.68 1.56
CA SER A 584 16.50 8.68 1.48
C SER A 584 16.28 9.33 2.84
N GLU A 585 15.44 10.36 2.88
CA GLU A 585 14.82 10.81 4.12
C GLU A 585 14.00 9.69 4.81
N GLU A 586 14.02 9.68 6.15
CA GLU A 586 13.16 8.86 7.00
C GLU A 586 11.91 9.65 7.37
N ASN A 587 10.72 9.05 7.26
CA ASN A 587 9.52 9.64 7.85
C ASN A 587 9.47 9.28 9.34
N THR A 588 10.10 10.12 10.18
CA THR A 588 10.09 9.97 11.64
C THR A 588 8.72 10.17 12.26
N ASP A 589 7.86 10.92 11.58
CA ASP A 589 6.60 11.46 12.12
C ASP A 589 5.43 10.52 11.82
N SER A 590 5.50 9.82 10.68
CA SER A 590 4.62 8.72 10.28
C SER A 590 5.46 7.58 9.66
N PRO A 591 6.09 6.71 10.46
CA PRO A 591 6.93 5.61 9.95
C PRO A 591 6.20 4.58 9.08
N ASP A 592 4.86 4.56 9.11
CA ASP A 592 4.01 3.74 8.25
C ASP A 592 3.76 4.36 6.86
N GLU A 593 4.12 5.64 6.65
CA GLU A 593 4.07 6.37 5.37
C GLU A 593 5.48 6.85 4.92
N PRO A 594 6.44 5.94 4.71
CA PRO A 594 7.83 6.30 4.41
C PRO A 594 8.02 7.05 3.08
N PHE A 595 8.88 8.06 3.08
CA PHE A 595 9.12 8.99 1.97
C PHE A 595 9.83 8.35 0.75
N GLY A 596 11.04 7.81 0.93
CA GLY A 596 11.80 7.14 -0.13
C GLY A 596 11.86 5.62 0.08
N VAL A 597 11.16 4.85 -0.77
CA VAL A 597 10.94 3.42 -0.51
C VAL A 597 11.46 2.53 -1.63
N LEU A 598 12.29 1.56 -1.28
CA LEU A 598 12.72 0.46 -2.14
C LEU A 598 11.90 -0.80 -1.84
N TYR A 599 10.94 -1.10 -2.71
CA TYR A 599 10.12 -2.31 -2.66
C TYR A 599 10.80 -3.49 -3.35
N LEU A 600 10.69 -4.68 -2.75
CA LEU A 600 10.98 -5.98 -3.36
C LEU A 600 9.66 -6.67 -3.74
N ILE A 601 9.49 -6.95 -5.02
CA ILE A 601 8.30 -7.64 -5.57
C ILE A 601 8.77 -8.90 -6.30
N ILE A 602 8.14 -10.04 -6.03
CA ILE A 602 8.40 -11.33 -6.69
C ILE A 602 7.07 -11.90 -7.17
N ASP A 603 6.98 -12.21 -8.46
CA ASP A 603 5.80 -12.79 -9.12
C ASP A 603 4.50 -12.04 -8.74
N ASP A 604 4.53 -10.73 -8.98
CA ASP A 604 3.49 -9.73 -8.69
C ASP A 604 3.09 -9.58 -7.21
N LYS A 605 3.77 -10.25 -6.28
CA LYS A 605 3.58 -10.11 -4.83
C LYS A 605 4.71 -9.28 -4.20
N GLN A 606 4.37 -8.24 -3.43
CA GLN A 606 5.33 -7.56 -2.55
C GLN A 606 5.83 -8.52 -1.46
N ILE A 607 7.16 -8.61 -1.30
CA ILE A 607 7.82 -9.51 -0.36
C ILE A 607 8.45 -8.74 0.81
N ASN A 608 9.08 -7.59 0.55
CA ASN A 608 9.69 -6.74 1.58
C ASN A 608 9.83 -5.29 1.07
N LEU A 609 10.18 -4.35 1.95
CA LEU A 609 10.58 -2.98 1.61
C LEU A 609 11.67 -2.46 2.56
N ILE A 610 12.43 -1.46 2.13
CA ILE A 610 13.28 -0.63 3.00
C ILE A 610 13.13 0.85 2.65
N SER A 611 13.34 1.73 3.64
CA SER A 611 13.27 3.20 3.53
C SER A 611 14.32 3.84 4.44
N GLY A 612 14.72 5.08 4.17
CA GLY A 612 15.64 5.85 5.01
C GLY A 612 17.10 5.65 4.64
N GLU A 613 18.00 5.67 5.64
CA GLU A 613 19.44 5.46 5.46
C GLU A 613 19.87 4.02 5.82
N VAL A 614 19.40 3.07 5.01
CA VAL A 614 19.69 1.63 5.17
C VAL A 614 20.90 1.24 4.31
N ALA A 615 22.06 1.16 4.97
CA ALA A 615 23.28 0.59 4.40
C ALA A 615 23.07 -0.87 3.93
N TYR A 616 23.92 -1.35 3.01
CA TYR A 616 23.75 -2.65 2.35
C TYR A 616 23.45 -3.82 3.30
N THR A 617 22.21 -4.31 3.24
CA THR A 617 21.74 -5.52 3.91
C THR A 617 21.65 -6.67 2.92
N LYS A 618 21.93 -7.89 3.37
CA LYS A 618 21.77 -9.09 2.54
C LYS A 618 20.37 -9.67 2.71
N VAL A 619 19.65 -9.86 1.60
CA VAL A 619 18.40 -10.62 1.53
C VAL A 619 18.69 -12.00 0.94
N THR A 620 17.97 -13.02 1.42
CA THR A 620 17.94 -14.37 0.84
C THR A 620 16.49 -14.85 0.78
N ILE A 621 16.06 -15.29 -0.39
CA ILE A 621 14.74 -15.84 -0.69
C ILE A 621 14.95 -17.31 -1.06
N ASP A 622 14.67 -18.20 -0.12
CA ASP A 622 14.76 -19.66 -0.29
C ASP A 622 13.48 -20.24 -0.91
N ASP A 623 13.57 -21.50 -1.36
CA ASP A 623 12.45 -22.32 -1.85
C ASP A 623 11.58 -21.69 -2.96
N LEU A 624 12.19 -20.92 -3.87
CA LEU A 624 11.52 -20.52 -5.13
C LEU A 624 11.10 -21.78 -5.90
N ALA A 625 9.86 -21.76 -6.41
CA ALA A 625 9.21 -22.91 -7.02
C ALA A 625 9.76 -23.26 -8.42
N VAL A 626 9.29 -24.36 -9.03
CA VAL A 626 9.61 -24.64 -10.44
C VAL A 626 8.71 -23.79 -11.35
N GLY A 627 9.20 -22.63 -11.80
CA GLY A 627 8.46 -21.74 -12.71
C GLY A 627 9.37 -20.86 -13.58
N GLU A 628 8.77 -19.92 -14.30
CA GLU A 628 9.43 -18.65 -14.64
C GLU A 628 9.21 -17.69 -13.47
N HIS A 629 10.22 -16.89 -13.13
CA HIS A 629 10.16 -15.92 -12.04
C HIS A 629 10.44 -14.51 -12.55
N GLN A 630 9.80 -13.52 -11.91
CA GLN A 630 9.95 -12.10 -12.18
C GLN A 630 10.17 -11.35 -10.86
N VAL A 631 11.36 -10.79 -10.68
CA VAL A 631 11.79 -10.08 -9.46
C VAL A 631 12.04 -8.63 -9.78
N THR A 632 11.27 -7.73 -9.18
CA THR A 632 11.37 -6.28 -9.36
C THR A 632 11.89 -5.64 -8.07
N TRP A 633 12.91 -4.79 -8.21
CA TRP A 633 13.28 -3.82 -7.19
C TRP A 633 12.78 -2.44 -7.67
N LEU A 634 11.81 -1.89 -6.96
CA LEU A 634 11.09 -0.67 -7.32
C LEU A 634 11.40 0.41 -6.28
N TYR A 635 12.16 1.43 -6.66
CA TYR A 635 12.38 2.63 -5.85
C TYR A 635 11.31 3.67 -6.22
N LYS A 636 10.48 4.07 -5.25
CA LYS A 636 9.57 5.24 -5.33
C LYS A 636 10.14 6.37 -4.47
N LYS A 637 9.99 7.61 -4.94
CA LYS A 637 10.06 8.82 -4.08
C LYS A 637 8.68 9.45 -3.99
N ASP A 638 8.32 9.93 -2.81
CA ASP A 638 7.07 10.62 -2.50
C ASP A 638 7.12 12.14 -2.86
N GLY A 639 6.29 12.96 -2.21
CA GLY A 639 6.23 14.42 -2.37
C GLY A 639 7.06 15.25 -1.37
N GLY A 640 7.95 14.63 -0.59
CA GLY A 640 8.69 15.23 0.53
C GLY A 640 9.80 16.21 0.15
N THR A 641 10.83 16.30 0.99
CA THR A 641 11.97 17.20 0.82
C THR A 641 13.13 16.52 0.08
N SER A 642 14.36 16.64 0.56
CA SER A 642 15.55 16.04 -0.06
C SER A 642 16.68 15.87 0.96
N GLU A 643 16.46 15.08 2.02
CA GLU A 643 17.57 14.53 2.82
C GLU A 643 18.03 13.15 2.29
N GLY A 644 19.24 12.72 2.69
CA GLY A 644 19.88 11.53 2.12
C GLY A 644 20.51 11.78 0.74
N THR A 645 20.45 10.80 -0.17
CA THR A 645 20.95 10.93 -1.55
C THR A 645 19.94 10.56 -2.65
N ASP A 646 18.67 10.35 -2.26
CA ASP A 646 17.53 9.93 -3.08
C ASP A 646 17.81 8.69 -3.96
N LYS A 647 18.40 7.63 -3.37
CA LYS A 647 18.83 6.44 -4.13
C LYS A 647 18.58 5.11 -3.45
N ALA A 648 18.21 4.14 -4.27
CA ALA A 648 18.36 2.72 -4.00
C ALA A 648 19.61 2.15 -4.72
N SER A 649 20.22 1.10 -4.17
CA SER A 649 21.33 0.36 -4.80
C SER A 649 21.18 -1.15 -4.62
N LEU A 650 21.76 -1.92 -5.55
CA LEU A 650 21.68 -3.38 -5.60
C LEU A 650 23.01 -3.98 -6.09
N LYS A 651 23.48 -5.05 -5.43
CA LYS A 651 24.68 -5.82 -5.82
C LYS A 651 24.63 -7.29 -5.39
N ASN A 652 25.66 -8.05 -5.76
CA ASN A 652 25.88 -9.45 -5.35
C ASN A 652 24.69 -10.41 -5.61
N VAL A 653 23.98 -10.21 -6.72
CA VAL A 653 22.76 -10.98 -7.04
C VAL A 653 23.10 -12.38 -7.55
N ILE A 654 22.80 -13.39 -6.75
CA ILE A 654 23.16 -14.80 -6.99
C ILE A 654 21.90 -15.66 -6.89
N PHE A 655 21.54 -16.34 -7.97
CA PHE A 655 20.57 -17.43 -7.98
C PHE A 655 21.30 -18.78 -7.90
N THR A 656 20.80 -19.69 -7.05
CA THR A 656 21.36 -21.03 -6.82
C THR A 656 20.26 -22.08 -7.05
N PRO A 657 20.28 -22.81 -8.18
CA PRO A 657 19.22 -23.77 -8.51
C PRO A 657 19.16 -24.97 -7.54
N THR A 658 17.95 -25.33 -7.11
CA THR A 658 17.68 -26.52 -6.30
C THR A 658 17.75 -27.78 -7.18
N ILE A 659 18.82 -28.56 -7.02
CA ILE A 659 19.08 -29.76 -7.82
C ILE A 659 18.09 -30.88 -7.44
N THR A 660 16.93 -30.88 -8.08
CA THR A 660 15.97 -31.99 -8.02
C THR A 660 16.54 -33.21 -8.74
N THR A 661 17.17 -34.09 -7.96
CA THR A 661 17.66 -35.38 -8.47
C THR A 661 16.49 -36.29 -8.84
N LEU A 662 16.18 -36.37 -10.13
CA LEU A 662 15.27 -37.38 -10.67
C LEU A 662 15.74 -38.77 -10.19
N PRO A 663 14.87 -39.58 -9.55
CA PRO A 663 15.26 -40.90 -9.07
C PRO A 663 15.69 -41.76 -10.26
N ALA A 664 16.89 -42.33 -10.17
CA ALA A 664 17.48 -43.07 -11.28
C ALA A 664 16.56 -44.22 -11.73
N PRO A 665 16.37 -44.43 -13.04
CA PRO A 665 15.55 -45.53 -13.54
C PRO A 665 16.11 -46.87 -13.03
N PRO A 666 15.25 -47.84 -12.67
CA PRO A 666 15.72 -49.12 -12.12
C PRO A 666 16.77 -49.79 -13.02
N PRO A 667 17.84 -50.36 -12.44
CA PRO A 667 18.91 -50.95 -13.23
C PRO A 667 18.37 -52.06 -14.14
N SER A 668 18.53 -51.87 -15.45
CA SER A 668 18.12 -52.88 -16.43
C SER A 668 18.84 -54.21 -16.14
N PRO A 669 18.13 -55.35 -16.15
CA PRO A 669 18.68 -56.62 -15.70
C PRO A 669 19.90 -57.01 -16.56
N SER A 670 21.03 -57.25 -15.89
CA SER A 670 22.29 -57.56 -16.56
C SER A 670 22.16 -58.83 -17.41
N ALA A 671 22.52 -58.73 -18.69
CA ALA A 671 22.42 -59.84 -19.63
C ALA A 671 23.33 -61.01 -19.19
N THR A 672 22.72 -62.08 -18.69
CA THR A 672 23.44 -63.29 -18.27
C THR A 672 23.97 -64.02 -19.50
N LEU A 673 25.30 -64.03 -19.68
CA LEU A 673 25.94 -64.82 -20.73
C LEU A 673 25.65 -66.31 -20.50
N PRO A 674 25.07 -67.03 -21.47
CA PRO A 674 24.84 -68.48 -21.34
C PRO A 674 26.19 -69.23 -21.44
N PRO A 675 26.33 -70.38 -20.75
CA PRO A 675 27.54 -71.18 -20.81
C PRO A 675 27.73 -71.84 -22.18
N SER A 676 28.98 -72.08 -22.56
CA SER A 676 29.34 -72.70 -23.83
C SER A 676 29.05 -74.21 -23.86
N THR A 677 28.22 -74.64 -24.81
CA THR A 677 28.03 -76.06 -25.15
C THR A 677 28.21 -76.26 -26.66
N THR A 678 29.00 -77.26 -27.04
CA THR A 678 29.33 -77.58 -28.43
C THR A 678 28.20 -78.28 -29.16
N ASP A 679 27.85 -77.79 -30.36
CA ASP A 679 26.93 -78.48 -31.25
C ASP A 679 27.52 -79.77 -31.84
N SER A 680 26.78 -80.88 -31.73
CA SER A 680 26.90 -81.96 -32.71
C SER A 680 25.65 -82.86 -32.75
N LYS A 681 25.09 -83.03 -33.95
CA LYS A 681 24.21 -84.12 -34.41
C LYS A 681 22.77 -84.20 -33.85
N SER A 682 21.84 -83.61 -34.61
CA SER A 682 20.88 -84.36 -35.45
C SER A 682 20.15 -85.58 -34.86
N SER A 683 18.82 -85.47 -34.63
CA SER A 683 17.83 -86.46 -35.11
C SER A 683 16.36 -86.00 -34.98
N GLY A 684 15.62 -86.02 -36.09
CA GLY A 684 14.24 -86.52 -36.22
C GLY A 684 13.03 -85.87 -35.49
N GLY A 685 11.84 -86.00 -36.11
CA GLY A 685 10.66 -86.43 -35.33
C GLY A 685 9.48 -85.47 -35.11
N SER A 686 8.88 -84.98 -36.19
CA SER A 686 7.42 -84.78 -36.38
C SER A 686 6.42 -85.31 -35.31
N VAL A 687 5.32 -84.56 -35.05
CA VAL A 687 3.88 -84.97 -35.19
C VAL A 687 2.90 -84.01 -34.46
N TYR A 688 1.76 -83.70 -35.13
CA TYR A 688 0.42 -83.23 -34.70
C TYR A 688 0.08 -83.19 -33.18
N LEU A 689 -0.77 -82.28 -32.66
CA LEU A 689 -2.22 -82.09 -32.94
C LEU A 689 -2.67 -80.63 -32.53
N ILE A 690 -3.39 -79.85 -33.35
CA ILE A 690 -4.85 -79.79 -33.64
C ILE A 690 -5.65 -78.73 -32.83
N LEU A 691 -6.06 -77.67 -33.56
CA LEU A 691 -7.32 -76.88 -33.53
C LEU A 691 -7.73 -76.10 -32.24
N PHE A 692 -8.64 -75.10 -32.30
CA PHE A 692 -9.57 -74.69 -33.37
C PHE A 692 -9.49 -73.19 -33.72
N LEU A 693 -9.81 -72.85 -34.97
CA LEU A 693 -10.13 -71.49 -35.45
C LEU A 693 -11.66 -71.32 -35.50
N LEU A 694 -12.19 -70.08 -35.44
CA LEU A 694 -13.37 -69.52 -36.16
C LEU A 694 -13.77 -68.15 -35.53
N ILE A 695 -14.50 -67.17 -36.11
CA ILE A 695 -14.79 -66.62 -37.48
C ILE A 695 -15.92 -65.53 -37.28
N LEU A 696 -16.14 -64.41 -38.00
CA LEU A 696 -15.52 -63.66 -39.11
C LEU A 696 -16.00 -62.17 -39.04
N LEU A 697 -15.15 -61.19 -39.42
CA LEU A 697 -15.53 -59.88 -40.03
C LEU A 697 -16.38 -58.90 -39.13
N THR A 698 -16.65 -57.61 -39.44
CA THR A 698 -16.31 -56.70 -40.57
C THR A 698 -16.35 -55.20 -40.15
N ALA A 699 -15.79 -54.33 -41.00
CA ALA A 699 -16.28 -52.97 -41.35
C ALA A 699 -16.35 -51.81 -40.31
N ARG A 700 -15.42 -50.86 -40.47
CA ARG A 700 -15.70 -49.40 -40.57
C ARG A 700 -16.54 -49.10 -41.84
N PRO A 701 -17.08 -47.87 -42.11
CA PRO A 701 -16.94 -46.58 -41.40
C PRO A 701 -18.29 -45.81 -41.20
N GLN A 702 -18.28 -44.62 -40.56
CA GLN A 702 -18.47 -43.30 -41.23
C GLN A 702 -18.87 -42.12 -40.31
N LEU A 703 -18.27 -40.96 -40.64
CA LEU A 703 -18.79 -39.58 -40.60
C LEU A 703 -19.03 -38.85 -39.26
N ILE A 704 -18.63 -37.56 -39.31
CA ILE A 704 -18.64 -36.51 -38.28
C ILE A 704 -17.70 -36.81 -37.10
#